data_AF-A0A167R318-F1
#
_entry.id   AF-A0A167R318-F1
#
_cell.length_a   1.000
_cell.length_b   1.000
_cell.length_c   1.000
_cell.angle_alpha   90.00
_cell.angle_beta   90.00
_cell.angle_gamma   90.00
#
_symmetry.space_group_name_H-M   'P 1'
#
loop_
_entity.id
_entity.type
_entity.pdbx_description
1 polymer ?
#
loop_
_entity_poly.entity_id
_entity_poly.type
_entity_poly.pdbx_seq_one_letter_code
_entity_poly.pdbx_strand_id
1 'polypeptide(L)'
;MPHLAEPLIPSLTRILHLERSRSPSSDLTDGKGVAPFLPIPSVDNLYAFLLDAVQPESNSAHRYSEVGYSSANKYSEVGYYDHSLRTWARSELDKAIRDPSEAIPNLILVLLPSLAPTSERYELDSDVSHDGIRAPQGLSASATLIVICGLLALRQACLSGRPQRFSETRQHLWTTWIKAFLTSDVPPIVQFSILLSFLQLAEFPEDASYLLEVLSWLFDHRRTLRFADDRVEAAMWQTELSVVGLKALLCAADPNPSQMYRSLRLIWSLFPNCPLQEDLILNRVVATLLPDNIRLAVGVLQCAKVAEVDIWPATATRIFYNALSDGNLDITHGILQPAWLQDDDQKLHLRNWITNATRDTDIHIAQHQRSVFGHALARALRSKVKFDYRTWRRALLILMRSGHLKWPVSLAERIEKRLRDGRLEGKLEQYIPRRLYRNVPLSHSKVLIKRLEKLLETMPALWRIPTKSDAKPSPAVVLATELRRPMVQRIRQPNRPLIHNLVLTKLLRVASRTGSRLHTTRLARAMLVRVSWGQAVVDPITTNLLLQSVLRWDRSISIPAMKTLFDRIFVLGYPGSERYPDGLFGTFSNSKIKPQPPGRSVHPARHARPLYKIFIRAFARAGDWMSAKKLVGLLIVAKEAEIARKRAYERERRSGATYRARTRERLLRAIPRGTDPKIWEGLTNKQIRDRIAQGSFYFTAFQDDVFYSIG
;
A
#
# COMPACT_ATOMS: atom_id res chain seq x y z
N MET A 1 12.38 -14.66 3.73
CA MET A 1 11.75 -15.79 3.02
C MET A 1 12.38 -16.10 1.66
N PRO A 2 13.67 -16.52 1.56
CA PRO A 2 14.22 -17.17 0.36
C PRO A 2 14.13 -18.71 0.39
N HIS A 3 13.89 -19.30 1.56
CA HIS A 3 13.88 -20.76 1.82
C HIS A 3 12.66 -21.52 1.25
N LEU A 4 11.63 -20.80 0.77
CA LEU A 4 10.46 -21.39 0.12
C LEU A 4 10.71 -21.78 -1.36
N ALA A 5 11.75 -21.23 -1.99
CA ALA A 5 12.07 -21.52 -3.39
C ALA A 5 13.07 -22.68 -3.54
N GLU A 6 13.84 -22.97 -2.49
CA GLU A 6 14.93 -23.95 -2.52
C GLU A 6 14.47 -25.40 -2.78
N PRO A 7 13.29 -25.85 -2.29
CA PRO A 7 12.75 -27.18 -2.62
C PRO A 7 12.02 -27.24 -3.97
N LEU A 8 11.54 -26.10 -4.49
CA LEU A 8 10.82 -25.99 -5.77
C LEU A 8 11.77 -26.01 -6.98
N ILE A 9 13.00 -25.51 -6.80
CA ILE A 9 14.01 -25.43 -7.85
C ILE A 9 14.43 -26.83 -8.36
N PRO A 10 14.76 -27.83 -7.51
CA PRO A 10 15.09 -29.17 -7.98
C PRO A 10 13.97 -29.84 -8.78
N SER A 11 12.71 -29.71 -8.35
CA SER A 11 11.56 -30.31 -9.04
C SER A 11 11.31 -29.66 -10.40
N LEU A 12 11.39 -28.33 -10.50
CA LEU A 12 11.31 -27.61 -11.77
C LEU A 12 12.53 -27.87 -12.68
N THR A 13 13.72 -28.03 -12.10
CA THR A 13 14.97 -28.32 -12.84
C THR A 13 14.98 -29.75 -13.39
N ARG A 14 14.38 -30.72 -12.67
CA ARG A 14 14.23 -32.11 -13.13
C ARG A 14 13.24 -32.22 -14.29
N ILE A 15 12.14 -31.47 -14.24
CA ILE A 15 11.13 -31.40 -15.31
C ILE A 15 11.71 -30.75 -16.57
N LEU A 16 12.43 -29.63 -16.41
CA LEU A 16 13.10 -28.95 -17.54
C LEU A 16 14.27 -29.76 -18.14
N HIS A 17 14.88 -30.68 -17.38
CA HIS A 17 15.90 -31.59 -17.89
C HIS A 17 15.31 -32.84 -18.57
N LEU A 18 14.15 -33.35 -18.12
CA LEU A 18 13.47 -34.49 -18.73
C LEU A 18 12.95 -34.16 -20.15
N GLU A 19 12.55 -32.92 -20.41
CA GLU A 19 12.20 -32.47 -21.77
C GLU A 19 13.41 -32.26 -22.68
N ARG A 20 14.62 -32.10 -22.13
CA ARG A 20 15.87 -31.98 -22.92
C ARG A 20 16.45 -33.33 -23.38
N SER A 21 16.03 -34.44 -22.78
CA SER A 21 16.56 -35.78 -23.08
C SER A 21 15.82 -36.55 -24.17
N ARG A 22 14.87 -35.92 -24.89
CA ARG A 22 14.29 -36.50 -26.12
C ARG A 22 15.04 -35.93 -27.33
N SER A 23 15.93 -36.72 -27.91
CA SER A 23 16.72 -36.39 -29.09
C SER A 23 15.88 -36.25 -30.38
N PRO A 24 16.42 -35.62 -31.43
CA PRO A 24 15.67 -34.86 -32.43
C PRO A 24 15.40 -35.64 -33.71
N SER A 25 14.25 -35.41 -34.35
CA SER A 25 14.13 -35.58 -35.79
C SER A 25 14.81 -34.40 -36.48
N SER A 26 15.76 -34.72 -37.35
CA SER A 26 16.47 -33.85 -38.27
C SER A 26 15.51 -33.06 -39.17
N ASP A 27 15.49 -31.74 -39.04
CA ASP A 27 15.66 -30.78 -40.13
C ASP A 27 15.50 -29.35 -39.60
N LEU A 28 16.23 -28.42 -40.23
CA LEU A 28 16.40 -26.98 -39.92
C LEU A 28 17.61 -26.64 -39.05
N THR A 29 18.77 -26.66 -39.70
CA THR A 29 19.87 -25.74 -39.42
C THR A 29 19.41 -24.31 -39.73
N ASP A 30 19.07 -23.53 -38.70
CA ASP A 30 19.12 -22.07 -38.79
C ASP A 30 19.75 -21.51 -37.51
N GLY A 31 20.99 -21.03 -37.67
CA GLY A 31 21.84 -20.51 -36.60
C GLY A 31 21.35 -19.19 -36.01
N LYS A 32 20.39 -19.25 -35.09
CA LYS A 32 20.04 -18.13 -34.21
C LYS A 32 20.11 -18.55 -32.74
N GLY A 33 21.00 -17.89 -32.03
CA GLY A 33 21.23 -18.09 -30.60
C GLY A 33 19.96 -17.91 -29.76
N VAL A 34 19.94 -18.70 -28.69
CA VAL A 34 18.96 -18.73 -27.60
C VAL A 34 18.59 -17.31 -27.14
N ALA A 35 17.30 -16.96 -27.24
CA ALA A 35 16.72 -15.78 -26.60
C ALA A 35 16.21 -16.15 -25.19
N PRO A 36 16.48 -15.35 -24.15
CA PRO A 36 16.00 -15.60 -22.80
C PRO A 36 14.59 -15.00 -22.58
N PHE A 37 13.67 -15.87 -22.12
CA PHE A 37 12.43 -15.64 -21.36
C PHE A 37 11.52 -14.42 -21.71
N LEU A 38 10.31 -14.72 -22.20
CA LEU A 38 9.21 -13.80 -22.58
C LEU A 38 7.90 -14.11 -21.79
N PRO A 39 6.88 -13.22 -21.76
CA PRO A 39 6.11 -12.85 -20.56
C PRO A 39 4.94 -13.79 -20.18
N ILE A 40 4.58 -13.74 -18.89
CA ILE A 40 3.42 -14.40 -18.27
C ILE A 40 2.11 -13.76 -18.78
N PRO A 41 1.05 -14.54 -19.10
CA PRO A 41 -0.22 -14.02 -19.60
C PRO A 41 -0.92 -13.08 -18.59
N SER A 42 -1.77 -12.18 -19.11
CA SER A 42 -2.56 -11.25 -18.29
C SER A 42 -3.60 -12.01 -17.44
N VAL A 43 -3.95 -11.42 -16.29
CA VAL A 43 -4.98 -11.95 -15.37
C VAL A 43 -6.31 -12.15 -16.09
N ASP A 44 -6.66 -11.25 -17.01
CA ASP A 44 -7.89 -11.32 -17.80
C ASP A 44 -7.92 -12.54 -18.75
N ASN A 45 -6.76 -12.97 -19.27
CA ASN A 45 -6.66 -14.14 -20.16
C ASN A 45 -6.79 -15.45 -19.38
N LEU A 46 -6.18 -15.53 -18.20
CA LEU A 46 -6.35 -16.69 -17.31
C LEU A 46 -7.80 -16.78 -16.80
N TYR A 47 -8.43 -15.63 -16.54
CA TYR A 47 -9.83 -15.51 -16.13
C TYR A 47 -10.81 -15.96 -17.22
N ALA A 48 -10.61 -15.51 -18.46
CA ALA A 48 -11.43 -15.93 -19.61
C ALA A 48 -11.30 -17.44 -19.87
N PHE A 49 -10.08 -17.98 -19.80
CA PHE A 49 -9.84 -19.42 -19.95
C PHE A 49 -10.54 -20.27 -18.88
N LEU A 50 -10.50 -19.85 -17.61
CA LEU A 50 -11.16 -20.57 -16.53
C LEU A 50 -12.68 -20.51 -16.66
N LEU A 51 -13.25 -19.37 -17.08
CA LEU A 51 -14.69 -19.22 -17.35
C LEU A 51 -15.17 -20.13 -18.49
N ASP A 52 -14.42 -20.20 -19.59
CA ASP A 52 -14.74 -21.09 -20.73
C ASP A 52 -14.67 -22.57 -20.33
N ALA A 53 -13.74 -22.94 -19.43
CA ALA A 53 -13.64 -24.30 -18.92
C ALA A 53 -14.80 -24.69 -17.99
N VAL A 54 -15.49 -23.71 -17.37
CA VAL A 54 -16.61 -23.94 -16.44
C VAL A 54 -17.98 -24.00 -17.15
N GLN A 55 -18.12 -23.41 -18.34
CA GLN A 55 -19.40 -23.34 -19.07
C GLN A 55 -19.38 -24.11 -20.41
N PRO A 56 -19.44 -25.44 -20.41
CA PRO A 56 -19.40 -26.23 -21.64
C PRO A 56 -20.65 -26.06 -22.53
N GLU A 57 -21.74 -25.47 -22.02
CA GLU A 57 -23.00 -25.32 -22.77
C GLU A 57 -23.17 -23.98 -23.49
N SER A 58 -22.23 -23.02 -23.35
CA SER A 58 -22.28 -21.81 -24.18
C SER A 58 -21.79 -22.12 -25.60
N ASN A 59 -22.70 -22.60 -26.45
CA ASN A 59 -22.52 -22.75 -27.90
C ASN A 59 -22.39 -21.39 -28.63
N SER A 60 -21.88 -20.35 -27.97
CA SER A 60 -21.43 -19.14 -28.64
C SER A 60 -20.00 -19.37 -29.10
N ALA A 61 -19.85 -20.04 -30.23
CA ALA A 61 -18.66 -19.93 -31.05
C ALA A 61 -18.45 -18.43 -31.36
N HIS A 62 -17.62 -17.75 -30.59
CA HIS A 62 -17.00 -16.50 -31.03
C HIS A 62 -16.08 -16.85 -32.21
N ARG A 63 -16.67 -16.95 -33.40
CA ARG A 63 -15.96 -16.77 -34.66
C ARG A 63 -15.38 -15.38 -34.63
N TYR A 64 -14.11 -15.27 -34.23
CA TYR A 64 -13.28 -14.16 -34.67
C TYR A 64 -13.27 -14.21 -36.20
N SER A 65 -14.04 -13.31 -36.80
CA SER A 65 -14.11 -13.14 -38.24
C SER A 65 -12.72 -12.82 -38.76
N GLU A 66 -12.16 -13.73 -39.55
CA GLU A 66 -11.13 -13.42 -40.53
C GLU A 66 -11.74 -12.44 -41.55
N VAL A 67 -11.63 -11.14 -41.27
CA VAL A 67 -11.82 -10.11 -42.29
C VAL A 67 -10.53 -10.08 -43.10
N GLY A 68 -10.61 -10.63 -44.31
CA GLY A 68 -9.51 -10.73 -45.24
C GLY A 68 -8.87 -9.38 -45.56
N TYR A 69 -7.54 -9.36 -45.49
CA TYR A 69 -6.71 -8.41 -46.22
C TYR A 69 -5.51 -9.18 -46.78
N SER A 70 -5.53 -9.40 -48.09
CA SER A 70 -4.33 -9.74 -48.85
C SER A 70 -3.43 -8.51 -48.96
N SER A 71 -2.27 -8.52 -48.31
CA SER A 71 -0.98 -8.30 -48.98
C SER A 71 0.18 -8.28 -47.97
N ALA A 72 1.14 -9.15 -48.26
CA ALA A 72 2.56 -9.14 -47.94
C ALA A 72 3.05 -8.66 -46.55
N ASN A 73 3.61 -9.63 -45.81
CA ASN A 73 4.64 -9.52 -44.76
C ASN A 73 4.25 -8.90 -43.40
N LYS A 74 3.75 -9.77 -42.51
CA LYS A 74 4.12 -9.79 -41.08
C LYS A 74 3.57 -11.05 -40.39
N TYR A 75 4.45 -11.93 -39.93
CA TYR A 75 4.08 -13.01 -38.99
C TYR A 75 3.67 -12.37 -37.64
N SER A 76 2.44 -12.57 -37.21
CA SER A 76 1.96 -12.19 -35.88
C SER A 76 2.17 -13.34 -34.89
N GLU A 77 3.17 -13.22 -34.02
CA GLU A 77 3.54 -14.17 -32.95
C GLU A 77 2.55 -14.25 -31.77
N VAL A 78 1.27 -13.93 -31.96
CA VAL A 78 0.29 -13.91 -30.85
C VAL A 78 -0.39 -15.28 -30.62
N GLY A 79 -0.29 -16.22 -31.57
CA GLY A 79 -1.04 -17.49 -31.54
C GLY A 79 -0.39 -18.69 -30.81
N TYR A 80 0.92 -18.71 -30.61
CA TYR A 80 1.62 -19.92 -30.09
C TYR A 80 1.68 -20.00 -28.54
N TYR A 81 1.64 -18.85 -27.86
CA TYR A 81 1.86 -18.75 -26.41
C TYR A 81 0.63 -19.13 -25.58
N ASP A 82 -0.57 -18.89 -26.13
CA ASP A 82 -1.84 -19.27 -25.52
C ASP A 82 -1.97 -20.80 -25.45
N HIS A 83 -1.35 -21.53 -26.39
CA HIS A 83 -1.44 -22.99 -26.43
C HIS A 83 -0.67 -23.67 -25.29
N SER A 84 0.54 -23.20 -24.93
CA SER A 84 1.43 -23.86 -23.95
C SER A 84 0.96 -23.75 -22.49
N LEU A 85 0.43 -22.59 -22.10
CA LEU A 85 -0.15 -22.41 -20.76
C LEU A 85 -1.50 -23.12 -20.66
N ARG A 86 -2.26 -23.17 -21.77
CA ARG A 86 -3.45 -24.02 -21.88
C ARG A 86 -3.09 -25.49 -21.79
N THR A 87 -2.04 -25.99 -22.43
CA THR A 87 -1.62 -27.40 -22.30
C THR A 87 -1.03 -27.70 -20.92
N TRP A 88 -0.34 -26.76 -20.25
CA TRP A 88 0.09 -26.97 -18.87
C TRP A 88 -1.09 -26.98 -17.89
N ALA A 89 -1.95 -25.97 -17.93
CA ALA A 89 -3.13 -25.90 -17.06
C ALA A 89 -4.07 -27.08 -17.33
N ARG A 90 -4.28 -27.45 -18.60
CA ARG A 90 -5.02 -28.64 -19.00
C ARG A 90 -4.29 -29.93 -18.63
N SER A 91 -2.96 -29.98 -18.67
CA SER A 91 -2.20 -31.16 -18.22
C SER A 91 -2.24 -31.34 -16.70
N GLU A 92 -2.19 -30.26 -15.91
CA GLU A 92 -2.32 -30.34 -14.46
C GLU A 92 -3.77 -30.59 -14.05
N LEU A 93 -4.74 -30.02 -14.77
CA LEU A 93 -6.15 -30.36 -14.63
C LEU A 93 -6.39 -31.83 -15.04
N ASP A 94 -5.82 -32.31 -16.14
CA ASP A 94 -5.93 -33.69 -16.61
C ASP A 94 -5.19 -34.67 -15.69
N LYS A 95 -4.10 -34.26 -15.04
CA LYS A 95 -3.42 -35.05 -14.00
C LYS A 95 -4.25 -35.10 -12.72
N ALA A 96 -4.81 -33.96 -12.30
CA ALA A 96 -5.71 -33.89 -11.15
C ALA A 96 -7.07 -34.59 -11.40
N ILE A 97 -7.53 -34.67 -12.65
CA ILE A 97 -8.70 -35.44 -13.06
C ILE A 97 -8.38 -36.93 -13.11
N ARG A 98 -7.16 -37.31 -13.52
CA ARG A 98 -6.71 -38.72 -13.57
C ARG A 98 -6.37 -39.29 -12.20
N ASP A 99 -5.76 -38.49 -11.33
CA ASP A 99 -5.44 -38.85 -9.95
C ASP A 99 -5.68 -37.65 -9.01
N PRO A 100 -6.93 -37.47 -8.54
CA PRO A 100 -7.29 -36.39 -7.64
C PRO A 100 -6.56 -36.47 -6.29
N SER A 101 -6.10 -37.66 -5.89
CA SER A 101 -5.54 -37.92 -4.57
C SER A 101 -4.16 -37.28 -4.36
N GLU A 102 -3.33 -37.19 -5.40
CA GLU A 102 -2.00 -36.57 -5.34
C GLU A 102 -2.00 -35.06 -5.64
N ALA A 103 -2.89 -34.59 -6.52
CA ALA A 103 -2.89 -33.19 -6.99
C ALA A 103 -3.54 -32.22 -5.99
N ILE A 104 -4.61 -32.66 -5.32
CA ILE A 104 -5.39 -31.82 -4.40
C ILE A 104 -4.57 -31.38 -3.17
N PRO A 105 -3.81 -32.25 -2.48
CA PRO A 105 -2.97 -31.85 -1.34
C PRO A 105 -1.91 -30.79 -1.71
N ASN A 106 -1.29 -30.91 -2.89
CA ASN A 106 -0.28 -29.97 -3.36
C ASN A 106 -0.84 -28.59 -3.70
N LEU A 107 -2.07 -28.53 -4.24
CA LEU A 107 -2.80 -27.27 -4.48
C LEU A 107 -3.28 -26.61 -3.17
N ILE A 108 -3.61 -27.41 -2.14
CA ILE A 108 -4.03 -26.92 -0.82
C ILE A 108 -2.90 -26.21 -0.07
N LEU A 109 -1.66 -26.68 -0.19
CA LEU A 109 -0.50 -26.00 0.38
C LEU A 109 -0.29 -24.57 -0.18
N VAL A 110 -0.80 -24.30 -1.40
CA VAL A 110 -0.81 -22.96 -2.00
C VAL A 110 -1.94 -22.08 -1.41
N LEU A 111 -3.05 -22.69 -1.00
CA LEU A 111 -4.19 -22.01 -0.39
C LEU A 111 -3.97 -21.64 1.09
N LEU A 112 -3.14 -22.39 1.83
CA LEU A 112 -3.00 -22.26 3.28
C LEU A 112 -1.58 -21.85 3.73
N PRO A 113 -1.27 -20.54 3.79
CA PRO A 113 0.06 -20.09 4.19
C PRO A 113 0.36 -20.19 5.71
N SER A 114 -0.53 -20.75 6.53
CA SER A 114 -0.49 -20.65 8.00
C SER A 114 -0.27 -21.95 8.79
N LEU A 115 -0.08 -23.10 8.15
CA LEU A 115 0.25 -24.33 8.87
C LEU A 115 1.67 -24.27 9.46
N ALA A 116 1.82 -24.75 10.70
CA ALA A 116 3.11 -24.78 11.39
C ALA A 116 4.08 -25.75 10.68
N PRO A 117 5.39 -25.44 10.60
CA PRO A 117 6.38 -26.30 9.93
C PRO A 117 6.61 -27.67 10.58
N THR A 118 5.94 -27.97 11.70
CA THR A 118 6.04 -29.22 12.46
C THR A 118 4.90 -30.19 12.22
N SER A 119 3.91 -29.87 11.38
CA SER A 119 2.98 -30.89 10.91
C SER A 119 3.77 -31.87 10.04
N GLU A 120 3.89 -33.12 10.49
CA GLU A 120 4.43 -34.22 9.69
C GLU A 120 3.76 -34.18 8.31
N ARG A 121 4.53 -34.49 7.26
CA ARG A 121 3.95 -34.59 5.92
C ARG A 121 2.78 -35.56 6.02
N TYR A 122 1.59 -35.13 5.61
CA TYR A 122 0.47 -36.02 5.36
C TYR A 122 0.91 -36.99 4.27
N GLU A 123 1.51 -38.11 4.65
CA GLU A 123 1.47 -39.32 3.86
C GLU A 123 0.04 -39.82 4.03
N LEU A 124 -0.80 -39.54 3.02
CA LEU A 124 -2.05 -40.27 2.86
C LEU A 124 -1.64 -41.74 2.79
N ASP A 125 -1.96 -42.53 3.82
CA ASP A 125 -1.67 -43.96 3.88
C ASP A 125 -2.08 -44.59 2.55
N SER A 126 -1.08 -44.97 1.76
CA SER A 126 -1.25 -45.60 0.44
C SER A 126 -1.72 -47.05 0.53
N ASP A 127 -1.98 -47.54 1.75
CA ASP A 127 -2.33 -48.94 2.04
C ASP A 127 -3.84 -49.23 1.99
N VAL A 128 -4.66 -48.30 1.48
CA VAL A 128 -6.04 -48.63 1.10
C VAL A 128 -6.00 -49.45 -0.19
N SER A 129 -5.99 -50.77 -0.02
CA SER A 129 -6.06 -51.80 -1.06
C SER A 129 -6.96 -51.41 -2.25
N HIS A 130 -6.39 -51.44 -3.45
CA HIS A 130 -7.04 -51.13 -4.73
C HIS A 130 -8.15 -52.09 -5.20
N ASP A 131 -8.56 -53.07 -4.38
CA ASP A 131 -9.60 -54.02 -4.76
C ASP A 131 -10.99 -53.52 -4.33
N GLY A 132 -11.68 -52.83 -5.26
CA GLY A 132 -13.14 -52.76 -5.24
C GLY A 132 -13.81 -51.38 -5.29
N ILE A 133 -13.08 -50.28 -5.49
CA ILE A 133 -13.72 -48.97 -5.61
C ILE A 133 -14.19 -48.76 -7.06
N ARG A 134 -15.46 -49.04 -7.34
CA ARG A 134 -16.16 -48.45 -8.49
C ARG A 134 -16.09 -46.93 -8.32
N ALA A 135 -15.34 -46.25 -9.20
CA ALA A 135 -15.25 -44.80 -9.20
C ALA A 135 -16.69 -44.19 -9.24
N PRO A 136 -17.12 -43.45 -8.22
CA PRO A 136 -18.39 -42.74 -8.27
C PRO A 136 -18.31 -41.65 -9.34
N GLN A 137 -19.45 -41.39 -9.97
CA GLN A 137 -19.63 -40.54 -11.13
C GLN A 137 -18.90 -39.18 -11.02
N GLY A 138 -18.01 -38.91 -11.98
CA GLY A 138 -16.94 -37.90 -11.94
C GLY A 138 -17.32 -36.40 -11.96
N LEU A 139 -18.57 -36.03 -11.68
CA LEU A 139 -19.00 -34.62 -11.66
C LEU A 139 -18.53 -33.87 -10.39
N SER A 140 -18.45 -34.55 -9.24
CA SER A 140 -18.17 -33.90 -7.96
C SER A 140 -16.70 -33.51 -7.75
N ALA A 141 -15.76 -34.37 -8.16
CA ALA A 141 -14.32 -34.07 -8.09
C ALA A 141 -13.93 -32.93 -9.03
N SER A 142 -14.47 -32.92 -10.26
CA SER A 142 -14.23 -31.86 -11.24
C SER A 142 -14.74 -30.50 -10.74
N ALA A 143 -15.95 -30.46 -10.16
CA ALA A 143 -16.49 -29.23 -9.60
C ALA A 143 -15.65 -28.68 -8.42
N THR A 144 -15.14 -29.57 -7.56
CA THR A 144 -14.25 -29.20 -6.44
C THR A 144 -12.95 -28.59 -6.95
N LEU A 145 -12.34 -29.19 -7.98
CA LEU A 145 -11.11 -28.68 -8.60
C LEU A 145 -11.32 -27.31 -9.26
N ILE A 146 -12.42 -27.15 -10.00
CA ILE A 146 -12.82 -25.87 -10.60
C ILE A 146 -12.93 -24.78 -9.54
N VAL A 147 -13.55 -25.10 -8.39
CA VAL A 147 -13.69 -24.16 -7.27
C VAL A 147 -12.32 -23.78 -6.70
N ILE A 148 -11.43 -24.74 -6.47
CA ILE A 148 -10.07 -24.49 -5.97
C ILE A 148 -9.31 -23.55 -6.92
N CYS A 149 -9.31 -23.84 -8.22
CA CYS A 149 -8.64 -23.02 -9.23
C CYS A 149 -9.25 -21.62 -9.32
N GLY A 150 -10.58 -21.52 -9.28
CA GLY A 150 -11.31 -20.25 -9.27
C GLY A 150 -10.97 -19.38 -8.05
N LEU A 151 -10.89 -19.99 -6.86
CA LEU A 151 -10.53 -19.30 -5.62
C LEU A 151 -9.08 -18.80 -5.64
N LEU A 152 -8.15 -19.61 -6.15
CA LEU A 152 -6.75 -19.19 -6.34
C LEU A 152 -6.66 -17.98 -7.28
N ALA A 153 -7.38 -18.02 -8.40
CA ALA A 153 -7.42 -16.92 -9.35
C ALA A 153 -8.03 -15.65 -8.74
N LEU A 154 -9.15 -15.75 -8.02
CA LEU A 154 -9.76 -14.62 -7.33
C LEU A 154 -8.86 -14.02 -6.26
N ARG A 155 -8.18 -14.86 -5.46
CA ARG A 155 -7.24 -14.39 -4.44
C ARG A 155 -6.08 -13.63 -5.07
N GLN A 156 -5.52 -14.13 -6.16
CA GLN A 156 -4.45 -13.46 -6.90
C GLN A 156 -4.93 -12.14 -7.52
N ALA A 157 -6.16 -12.10 -8.04
CA ALA A 157 -6.79 -10.90 -8.55
C ALA A 157 -6.96 -9.85 -7.43
N CYS A 158 -7.42 -10.24 -6.23
CA CYS A 158 -7.51 -9.34 -5.07
C CYS A 158 -6.19 -8.66 -4.72
N LEU A 159 -5.05 -9.37 -4.83
CA LEU A 159 -3.72 -8.78 -4.61
C LEU A 159 -3.36 -7.70 -5.65
N SER A 160 -3.98 -7.74 -6.83
CA SER A 160 -3.80 -6.77 -7.91
C SER A 160 -4.89 -5.68 -7.94
N GLY A 161 -5.94 -5.84 -7.13
CA GLY A 161 -7.15 -5.02 -7.12
C GLY A 161 -8.39 -5.82 -7.52
N ARG A 162 -9.52 -5.62 -6.83
CA ARG A 162 -10.75 -6.39 -7.08
C ARG A 162 -11.26 -6.18 -8.51
N PRO A 163 -11.53 -7.26 -9.27
CA PRO A 163 -12.13 -7.15 -10.60
C PRO A 163 -13.59 -6.67 -10.50
N GLN A 164 -14.12 -6.07 -11.57
CA GLN A 164 -15.49 -5.54 -11.59
C GLN A 164 -16.55 -6.63 -11.30
N ARG A 165 -16.32 -7.86 -11.76
CA ARG A 165 -17.22 -9.02 -11.57
C ARG A 165 -16.81 -9.90 -10.38
N PHE A 166 -16.09 -9.36 -9.40
CA PHE A 166 -15.61 -10.13 -8.26
C PHE A 166 -16.76 -10.82 -7.50
N SER A 167 -17.80 -10.07 -7.14
CA SER A 167 -18.93 -10.58 -6.37
C SER A 167 -19.72 -11.65 -7.13
N GLU A 168 -19.98 -11.42 -8.42
CA GLU A 168 -20.65 -12.40 -9.30
C GLU A 168 -19.85 -13.70 -9.41
N THR A 169 -18.54 -13.59 -9.66
CA THR A 169 -17.65 -14.75 -9.79
C THR A 169 -17.57 -15.53 -8.47
N ARG A 170 -17.41 -14.83 -7.35
CA ARG A 170 -17.39 -15.46 -6.02
C ARG A 170 -18.70 -16.19 -5.73
N GLN A 171 -19.85 -15.57 -6.02
CA GLN A 171 -21.16 -16.19 -5.82
C GLN A 171 -21.33 -17.43 -6.70
N HIS A 172 -20.87 -17.36 -7.95
CA HIS A 172 -20.92 -18.50 -8.87
C HIS A 172 -20.06 -19.67 -8.36
N LEU A 173 -18.83 -19.41 -7.91
CA LEU A 173 -17.97 -20.44 -7.32
C LEU A 173 -18.58 -21.02 -6.04
N TRP A 174 -19.15 -20.17 -5.18
CA TRP A 174 -19.81 -20.58 -3.95
C TRP A 174 -21.00 -21.51 -4.21
N THR A 175 -21.91 -21.11 -5.11
CA THR A 175 -23.08 -21.92 -5.48
C THR A 175 -22.70 -23.24 -6.16
N THR A 176 -21.64 -23.22 -6.99
CA THR A 176 -21.09 -24.43 -7.62
C THR A 176 -20.51 -25.38 -6.58
N TRP A 177 -19.75 -24.85 -5.63
CA TRP A 177 -19.17 -25.63 -4.55
C TRP A 177 -20.23 -26.25 -3.64
N ILE A 178 -21.24 -25.50 -3.19
CA ILE A 178 -22.33 -26.03 -2.36
C ILE A 178 -23.01 -27.23 -3.03
N LYS A 179 -23.31 -27.13 -4.34
CA LYS A 179 -23.94 -28.22 -5.09
C LYS A 179 -23.06 -29.47 -5.13
N ALA A 180 -21.75 -29.27 -5.34
CA ALA A 180 -20.78 -30.36 -5.35
C ALA A 180 -20.61 -30.98 -3.96
N PHE A 181 -20.53 -30.15 -2.92
CA PHE A 181 -20.26 -30.52 -1.53
C PHE A 181 -21.19 -31.63 -1.03
N LEU A 182 -22.50 -31.53 -1.30
CA LEU A 182 -23.49 -32.52 -0.86
C LEU A 182 -23.32 -33.90 -1.50
N THR A 183 -22.58 -34.00 -2.60
CA THR A 183 -22.37 -35.22 -3.38
C THR A 183 -20.90 -35.62 -3.44
N SER A 184 -20.04 -34.97 -2.63
CA SER A 184 -18.60 -35.09 -2.71
C SER A 184 -18.05 -36.03 -1.66
N ASP A 185 -17.34 -37.07 -2.10
CA ASP A 185 -16.52 -37.94 -1.25
C ASP A 185 -15.13 -37.34 -0.95
N VAL A 186 -14.95 -36.04 -1.22
CA VAL A 186 -13.67 -35.35 -0.98
C VAL A 186 -13.39 -35.27 0.51
N PRO A 187 -12.13 -35.51 0.95
CA PRO A 187 -11.78 -35.48 2.37
C PRO A 187 -12.18 -34.16 3.06
N PRO A 188 -12.69 -34.20 4.31
CA PRO A 188 -13.15 -33.01 5.03
C PRO A 188 -12.14 -31.85 5.02
N ILE A 189 -10.85 -32.14 5.19
CA ILE A 189 -9.75 -31.15 5.20
C ILE A 189 -9.73 -30.26 3.94
N VAL A 190 -10.03 -30.82 2.77
CA VAL A 190 -10.10 -30.11 1.49
C VAL A 190 -11.31 -29.18 1.49
N GLN A 191 -12.46 -29.68 1.94
CA GLN A 191 -13.68 -28.89 2.03
C GLN A 191 -13.52 -27.72 3.00
N PHE A 192 -12.85 -27.94 4.13
CA PHE A 192 -12.48 -26.89 5.07
C PHE A 192 -11.55 -25.84 4.45
N SER A 193 -10.58 -26.27 3.64
CA SER A 193 -9.65 -25.37 2.95
C SER A 193 -10.36 -24.47 1.94
N ILE A 194 -11.32 -25.02 1.20
CA ILE A 194 -12.16 -24.28 0.26
C ILE A 194 -13.02 -23.25 1.00
N LEU A 195 -13.68 -23.68 2.08
CA LEU A 195 -14.51 -22.82 2.92
C LEU A 195 -13.69 -21.66 3.53
N LEU A 196 -12.51 -21.95 4.09
CA LEU A 196 -11.61 -20.94 4.62
C LEU A 196 -11.23 -19.92 3.55
N SER A 197 -11.01 -20.38 2.31
CA SER A 197 -10.68 -19.51 1.19
C SER A 197 -11.85 -18.57 0.84
N PHE A 198 -13.09 -19.05 0.86
CA PHE A 198 -14.27 -18.20 0.68
C PHE A 198 -14.41 -17.14 1.77
N LEU A 199 -14.20 -17.52 3.03
CA LEU A 199 -14.22 -16.56 4.14
C LEU A 199 -13.07 -15.55 4.07
N GLN A 200 -11.88 -15.98 3.65
CA GLN A 200 -10.73 -15.08 3.44
C GLN A 200 -10.97 -14.09 2.30
N LEU A 201 -11.84 -14.38 1.34
CA LEU A 201 -12.19 -13.45 0.26
C LEU A 201 -13.19 -12.37 0.70
N ALA A 202 -13.83 -12.53 1.86
CA ALA A 202 -14.78 -11.57 2.44
C ALA A 202 -14.07 -10.55 3.35
N GLU A 203 -13.22 -9.70 2.77
CA GLU A 203 -12.40 -8.74 3.52
C GLU A 203 -13.04 -7.34 3.69
N PHE A 204 -14.17 -7.05 3.04
CA PHE A 204 -14.73 -5.70 2.95
C PHE A 204 -16.16 -5.62 3.48
N PRO A 205 -16.63 -4.42 3.92
CA PRO A 205 -18.00 -4.20 4.37
C PRO A 205 -19.09 -4.66 3.39
N GLU A 206 -18.83 -4.48 2.09
CA GLU A 206 -19.75 -4.88 1.00
C GLU A 206 -19.99 -6.39 0.93
N ASP A 207 -19.10 -7.19 1.54
CA ASP A 207 -19.19 -8.65 1.55
C ASP A 207 -20.07 -9.20 2.69
N ALA A 208 -20.70 -8.31 3.49
CA ALA A 208 -21.47 -8.71 4.66
C ALA A 208 -22.60 -9.70 4.36
N SER A 209 -23.38 -9.46 3.29
CA SER A 209 -24.48 -10.36 2.90
C SER A 209 -23.98 -11.74 2.52
N TYR A 210 -22.92 -11.80 1.70
CA TYR A 210 -22.26 -13.04 1.30
C TYR A 210 -21.71 -13.81 2.50
N LEU A 211 -21.06 -13.10 3.42
CA LEU A 211 -20.50 -13.72 4.61
C LEU A 211 -21.59 -14.32 5.51
N LEU A 212 -22.72 -13.63 5.68
CA LEU A 212 -23.87 -14.16 6.41
C LEU A 212 -24.45 -15.41 5.74
N GLU A 213 -24.48 -15.46 4.41
CA GLU A 213 -24.87 -16.65 3.65
C GLU A 213 -23.92 -17.83 3.93
N VAL A 214 -22.60 -17.61 3.83
CA VAL A 214 -21.58 -18.63 4.11
C VAL A 214 -21.69 -19.15 5.54
N LEU A 215 -21.85 -18.25 6.50
CA LEU A 215 -21.98 -18.63 7.90
C LEU A 215 -23.29 -19.36 8.16
N SER A 216 -24.43 -18.88 7.65
CA SER A 216 -25.72 -19.56 7.78
C SER A 216 -25.63 -21.00 7.26
N TRP A 217 -25.01 -21.18 6.10
CA TRP A 217 -24.79 -22.51 5.54
C TRP A 217 -23.95 -23.40 6.48
N LEU A 218 -22.90 -22.86 7.10
CA LEU A 218 -22.10 -23.59 8.11
C LEU A 218 -22.90 -23.98 9.34
N PHE A 219 -23.84 -23.14 9.77
CA PHE A 219 -24.74 -23.43 10.88
C PHE A 219 -25.68 -24.59 10.56
N ASP A 220 -26.21 -24.62 9.35
CA ASP A 220 -27.15 -25.65 8.91
C ASP A 220 -26.44 -26.99 8.69
N HIS A 221 -25.15 -26.96 8.34
CA HIS A 221 -24.37 -28.14 7.96
C HIS A 221 -23.28 -28.51 9.00
N ARG A 222 -23.45 -28.17 10.28
CA ARG A 222 -22.45 -28.46 11.34
C ARG A 222 -21.92 -29.91 11.38
N ARG A 223 -22.75 -30.88 10.97
CA ARG A 223 -22.35 -32.30 10.94
C ARG A 223 -21.26 -32.60 9.92
N THR A 224 -21.18 -31.85 8.83
CA THR A 224 -20.19 -32.06 7.78
C THR A 224 -18.82 -31.46 8.12
N LEU A 225 -18.76 -30.66 9.19
CA LEU A 225 -17.53 -30.11 9.78
C LEU A 225 -16.93 -31.02 10.87
N ARG A 226 -17.42 -32.26 11.01
CA ARG A 226 -16.86 -33.24 11.95
C ARG A 226 -15.68 -33.95 11.29
N PHE A 227 -14.49 -33.75 11.84
CA PHE A 227 -13.34 -34.61 11.56
C PHE A 227 -13.57 -35.94 12.27
N ALA A 228 -13.44 -37.05 11.53
CA ALA A 228 -13.89 -38.35 12.01
C ALA A 228 -13.06 -38.85 13.21
N ASP A 229 -11.73 -38.66 13.21
CA ASP A 229 -10.88 -39.41 14.14
C ASP A 229 -9.79 -38.59 14.87
N ASP A 230 -9.36 -37.42 14.38
CA ASP A 230 -8.32 -36.60 15.04
C ASP A 230 -8.89 -35.37 15.75
N ARG A 231 -8.96 -35.44 17.10
CA ARG A 231 -9.41 -34.33 17.95
C ARG A 231 -8.49 -33.10 17.89
N VAL A 232 -7.19 -33.31 17.73
CA VAL A 232 -6.20 -32.23 17.70
C VAL A 232 -6.33 -31.46 16.38
N GLU A 233 -6.38 -32.19 15.27
CA GLU A 233 -6.56 -31.60 13.95
C GLU A 233 -7.90 -30.85 13.86
N ALA A 234 -8.98 -31.47 14.37
CA ALA A 234 -10.29 -30.84 14.45
C ALA A 234 -10.25 -29.51 15.20
N ALA A 235 -9.64 -29.49 16.38
CA ALA A 235 -9.51 -28.27 17.19
C ALA A 235 -8.72 -27.18 16.45
N MET A 236 -7.68 -27.56 15.71
CA MET A 236 -6.85 -26.65 14.94
C MET A 236 -7.63 -25.98 13.80
N TRP A 237 -8.35 -26.76 13.00
CA TRP A 237 -9.18 -26.25 11.91
C TRP A 237 -10.36 -25.42 12.39
N GLN A 238 -11.02 -25.85 13.48
CA GLN A 238 -12.10 -25.09 14.09
C GLN A 238 -11.61 -23.75 14.65
N THR A 239 -10.40 -23.72 15.20
CA THR A 239 -9.74 -22.47 15.62
C THR A 239 -9.50 -21.56 14.41
N GLU A 240 -8.90 -22.07 13.33
CA GLU A 240 -8.66 -21.27 12.11
C GLU A 240 -9.97 -20.76 11.49
N LEU A 241 -10.99 -21.62 11.39
CA LEU A 241 -12.29 -21.26 10.86
C LEU A 241 -12.97 -20.18 11.72
N SER A 242 -12.86 -20.30 13.04
CA SER A 242 -13.35 -19.29 13.98
C SER A 242 -12.61 -17.97 13.81
N VAL A 243 -11.28 -18.00 13.67
CA VAL A 243 -10.45 -16.80 13.48
C VAL A 243 -10.79 -16.09 12.17
N VAL A 244 -10.87 -16.83 11.06
CA VAL A 244 -11.18 -16.25 9.75
C VAL A 244 -12.63 -15.79 9.68
N GLY A 245 -13.58 -16.56 10.20
CA GLY A 245 -14.99 -16.19 10.27
C GLY A 245 -15.22 -14.94 11.10
N LEU A 246 -14.58 -14.84 12.27
CA LEU A 246 -14.63 -13.64 13.11
C LEU A 246 -14.00 -12.44 12.42
N LYS A 247 -12.81 -12.62 11.82
CA LYS A 247 -12.15 -11.54 11.06
C LYS A 247 -13.06 -11.02 9.97
N ALA A 248 -13.66 -11.90 9.18
CA ALA A 248 -14.57 -11.53 8.10
C ALA A 248 -15.80 -10.79 8.65
N LEU A 249 -16.43 -11.29 9.73
CA LEU A 249 -17.61 -10.66 10.33
C LEU A 249 -17.30 -9.27 10.85
N LEU A 250 -16.13 -9.10 11.44
CA LEU A 250 -15.65 -7.83 11.97
C LEU A 250 -15.29 -6.83 10.88
N CYS A 251 -14.81 -7.28 9.72
CA CYS A 251 -14.58 -6.44 8.56
C CYS A 251 -15.89 -6.05 7.86
N ALA A 252 -16.88 -6.94 7.90
CA ALA A 252 -18.21 -6.76 7.33
C ALA A 252 -19.10 -5.82 8.15
N ALA A 253 -19.03 -5.91 9.48
CA ALA A 253 -19.86 -5.15 10.42
C ALA A 253 -19.18 -3.85 10.88
N ASP A 254 -19.98 -2.84 11.21
CA ASP A 254 -19.49 -1.69 11.97
C ASP A 254 -19.07 -2.18 13.37
N PRO A 255 -17.85 -1.89 13.87
CA PRO A 255 -17.37 -2.34 15.18
C PRO A 255 -18.18 -1.78 16.36
N ASN A 256 -19.37 -2.34 16.57
CA ASN A 256 -20.14 -2.17 17.78
C ASN A 256 -19.84 -3.37 18.71
N PRO A 257 -19.43 -3.13 19.97
CA PRO A 257 -19.17 -4.19 20.96
C PRO A 257 -20.28 -5.24 21.06
N SER A 258 -21.54 -4.81 20.96
CA SER A 258 -22.70 -5.71 21.04
C SER A 258 -22.81 -6.66 19.84
N GLN A 259 -22.52 -6.19 18.63
CA GLN A 259 -22.54 -7.02 17.42
C GLN A 259 -21.37 -7.99 17.40
N MET A 260 -20.21 -7.56 17.87
CA MET A 260 -19.06 -8.43 18.00
C MET A 260 -19.31 -9.56 18.99
N TYR A 261 -19.90 -9.27 20.15
CA TYR A 261 -20.21 -10.31 21.13
C TYR A 261 -21.26 -11.30 20.61
N ARG A 262 -22.26 -10.83 19.86
CA ARG A 262 -23.19 -11.71 19.13
C ARG A 262 -22.46 -12.58 18.12
N SER A 263 -21.53 -12.01 17.35
CA SER A 263 -20.73 -12.73 16.34
C SER A 263 -19.82 -13.79 16.99
N LEU A 264 -19.20 -13.46 18.12
CA LEU A 264 -18.40 -14.39 18.93
C LEU A 264 -19.25 -15.55 19.44
N ARG A 265 -20.39 -15.26 20.09
CA ARG A 265 -21.32 -16.30 20.56
C ARG A 265 -21.83 -17.18 19.43
N LEU A 266 -22.14 -16.57 18.28
CA LEU A 266 -22.60 -17.27 17.10
C LEU A 266 -21.51 -18.25 16.63
N ILE A 267 -20.28 -17.80 16.43
CA ILE A 267 -19.16 -18.66 16.02
C ILE A 267 -18.82 -19.72 17.06
N TRP A 268 -18.82 -19.40 18.36
CA TRP A 268 -18.60 -20.40 19.41
C TRP A 268 -19.69 -21.47 19.42
N SER A 269 -20.93 -21.12 19.09
CA SER A 269 -22.01 -22.10 19.01
C SER A 269 -21.83 -23.11 17.86
N LEU A 270 -20.95 -22.86 16.88
CA LEU A 270 -20.59 -23.84 15.84
C LEU A 270 -19.83 -25.04 16.42
N PHE A 271 -19.08 -24.85 17.51
CA PHE A 271 -18.16 -25.85 18.05
C PHE A 271 -18.39 -26.07 19.56
N PRO A 272 -19.60 -26.51 19.98
CA PRO A 272 -19.97 -26.60 21.40
C PRO A 272 -19.13 -27.62 22.20
N ASN A 273 -18.51 -28.57 21.52
CA ASN A 273 -17.74 -29.66 22.15
C ASN A 273 -16.22 -29.46 22.04
N CYS A 274 -15.76 -28.38 21.41
CA CYS A 274 -14.34 -28.10 21.33
C CYS A 274 -13.97 -27.20 22.51
N PRO A 275 -12.99 -27.56 23.34
CA PRO A 275 -12.41 -26.67 24.32
C PRO A 275 -11.56 -25.62 23.58
N LEU A 276 -12.22 -24.79 22.77
CA LEU A 276 -11.58 -23.68 22.11
C LEU A 276 -11.16 -22.72 23.20
N GLN A 277 -9.85 -22.50 23.28
CA GLN A 277 -9.26 -21.43 24.05
C GLN A 277 -9.76 -20.10 23.46
N GLU A 278 -10.78 -19.51 24.09
CA GLU A 278 -11.38 -18.24 23.66
C GLU A 278 -10.31 -17.15 23.50
N ASP A 279 -9.33 -17.17 24.40
CA ASP A 279 -8.14 -16.34 24.36
C ASP A 279 -7.31 -16.61 23.10
N LEU A 280 -7.02 -17.86 22.74
CA LEU A 280 -6.27 -18.20 21.52
C LEU A 280 -6.93 -17.63 20.26
N ILE A 281 -8.25 -17.82 20.11
CA ILE A 281 -9.00 -17.31 18.95
C ILE A 281 -8.91 -15.79 18.91
N LEU A 282 -9.24 -15.11 20.01
CA LEU A 282 -9.24 -13.65 20.06
C LEU A 282 -7.85 -13.07 19.81
N ASN A 283 -6.80 -13.66 20.39
CA ASN A 283 -5.43 -13.24 20.16
C ASN A 283 -5.01 -13.41 18.67
N ARG A 284 -5.43 -14.50 18.02
CA ARG A 284 -5.17 -14.72 16.58
C ARG A 284 -6.00 -13.81 15.68
N VAL A 285 -7.26 -13.54 15.99
CA VAL A 285 -8.10 -12.54 15.29
C VAL A 285 -7.44 -11.17 15.35
N VAL A 286 -7.02 -10.74 16.54
CA VAL A 286 -6.30 -9.47 16.71
C VAL A 286 -5.01 -9.45 15.89
N ALA A 287 -4.21 -10.53 15.94
CA ALA A 287 -2.97 -10.64 15.18
C ALA A 287 -3.18 -10.57 13.66
N THR A 288 -4.29 -11.10 13.14
CA THR A 288 -4.64 -11.10 11.71
C THR A 288 -5.29 -9.80 11.24
N LEU A 289 -5.96 -9.06 12.13
CA LEU A 289 -6.52 -7.73 11.86
C LEU A 289 -5.46 -6.63 11.87
N LEU A 290 -4.41 -6.81 12.68
CA LEU A 290 -3.39 -5.78 12.93
C LEU A 290 -2.74 -5.14 11.70
N PRO A 291 -2.39 -5.89 10.64
CA PRO A 291 -1.79 -5.30 9.44
C PRO A 291 -2.76 -4.41 8.64
N ASP A 292 -4.06 -4.68 8.75
CA ASP A 292 -5.08 -4.16 7.83
C ASP A 292 -5.99 -3.12 8.50
N ASN A 293 -6.40 -3.35 9.75
CA ASN A 293 -7.35 -2.51 10.47
C ASN A 293 -7.08 -2.49 11.99
N ILE A 294 -6.16 -1.62 12.40
CA ILE A 294 -5.76 -1.51 13.80
C ILE A 294 -6.85 -1.01 14.74
N ARG A 295 -7.78 -0.19 14.25
CA ARG A 295 -8.91 0.30 15.06
C ARG A 295 -9.84 -0.86 15.42
N LEU A 296 -10.14 -1.71 14.43
CA LEU A 296 -10.93 -2.91 14.63
C LEU A 296 -10.23 -3.87 15.61
N ALA A 297 -8.92 -4.09 15.44
CA ALA A 297 -8.13 -4.90 16.37
C ALA A 297 -8.22 -4.41 17.82
N VAL A 298 -8.23 -3.08 18.04
CA VAL A 298 -8.41 -2.47 19.37
C VAL A 298 -9.85 -2.62 19.88
N GLY A 299 -10.85 -2.50 19.01
CA GLY A 299 -12.24 -2.78 19.36
C GLY A 299 -12.42 -4.23 19.83
N VAL A 300 -11.80 -5.19 19.13
CA VAL A 300 -11.78 -6.61 19.51
C VAL A 300 -11.22 -6.79 20.91
N LEU A 301 -10.04 -6.21 21.14
CA LEU A 301 -9.41 -6.21 22.45
C LEU A 301 -10.29 -5.63 23.55
N GLN A 302 -10.89 -4.46 23.32
CA GLN A 302 -11.70 -3.78 24.33
C GLN A 302 -12.87 -4.64 24.78
N CYS A 303 -13.50 -5.37 23.87
CA CYS A 303 -14.59 -6.26 24.29
C CYS A 303 -14.07 -7.58 24.84
N ALA A 304 -12.92 -8.10 24.40
CA ALA A 304 -12.28 -9.24 25.06
C ALA A 304 -12.05 -8.94 26.55
N LYS A 305 -11.60 -7.72 26.86
CA LYS A 305 -11.47 -7.25 28.24
C LYS A 305 -12.81 -7.15 28.99
N VAL A 306 -13.87 -6.67 28.35
CA VAL A 306 -15.22 -6.62 28.95
C VAL A 306 -15.76 -8.04 29.22
N ALA A 307 -15.38 -8.99 28.39
CA ALA A 307 -15.71 -10.41 28.53
C ALA A 307 -14.74 -11.18 29.46
N GLU A 308 -13.81 -10.49 30.12
CA GLU A 308 -12.80 -11.10 31.01
C GLU A 308 -11.92 -12.16 30.35
N VAL A 309 -11.73 -12.06 29.02
CA VAL A 309 -10.83 -12.95 28.28
C VAL A 309 -9.39 -12.43 28.36
N ASP A 310 -8.47 -13.30 28.79
CA ASP A 310 -7.06 -12.98 28.88
C ASP A 310 -6.43 -12.66 27.52
N ILE A 311 -5.76 -11.52 27.45
CA ILE A 311 -5.04 -11.08 26.26
C ILE A 311 -3.57 -11.35 26.50
N TRP A 312 -2.95 -12.07 25.57
CA TRP A 312 -1.55 -12.42 25.72
C TRP A 312 -0.69 -11.16 25.64
N PRO A 313 0.33 -11.01 26.52
CA PRO A 313 1.23 -9.86 26.49
C PRO A 313 1.85 -9.63 25.10
N ALA A 314 2.23 -10.70 24.40
CA ALA A 314 2.78 -10.63 23.05
C ALA A 314 1.82 -9.95 22.04
N THR A 315 0.53 -10.21 22.16
CA THR A 315 -0.52 -9.61 21.32
C THR A 315 -0.65 -8.12 21.62
N ALA A 316 -0.76 -7.75 22.90
CA ALA A 316 -0.79 -6.35 23.34
C ALA A 316 0.45 -5.57 22.85
N THR A 317 1.63 -6.17 23.00
CA THR A 317 2.90 -5.61 22.51
C THR A 317 2.91 -5.43 20.99
N ARG A 318 2.41 -6.40 20.21
CA ARG A 318 2.35 -6.31 18.74
C ARG A 318 1.44 -5.16 18.28
N ILE A 319 0.30 -4.98 18.94
CA ILE A 319 -0.62 -3.87 18.64
C ILE A 319 0.01 -2.55 19.00
N PHE A 320 0.66 -2.47 20.16
CA PHE A 320 1.38 -1.27 20.57
C PHE A 320 2.39 -0.83 19.49
N TYR A 321 3.22 -1.74 18.98
CA TYR A 321 4.20 -1.37 17.95
C TYR A 321 3.59 -1.05 16.58
N ASN A 322 2.54 -1.75 16.16
CA ASN A 322 1.84 -1.42 14.92
C ASN A 322 1.15 -0.05 15.03
N ALA A 323 0.47 0.24 16.14
CA ALA A 323 -0.18 1.53 16.37
C ALA A 323 0.83 2.67 16.44
N LEU A 324 1.99 2.41 17.05
CA LEU A 324 3.08 3.38 17.10
C LEU A 324 3.67 3.65 15.71
N SER A 325 3.81 2.61 14.87
CA SER A 325 4.29 2.74 13.49
C SER A 325 3.33 3.56 12.62
N ASP A 326 2.03 3.37 12.80
CA ASP A 326 1.00 4.09 12.05
C ASP A 326 0.76 5.52 12.58
N GLY A 327 1.16 5.77 13.83
CA GLY A 327 1.00 7.06 14.51
C GLY A 327 -0.35 7.22 15.21
N ASN A 328 -1.02 6.12 15.55
CA ASN A 328 -2.24 6.10 16.36
C ASN A 328 -1.87 6.20 17.85
N LEU A 329 -1.47 7.40 18.28
CA LEU A 329 -0.94 7.67 19.62
C LEU A 329 -1.96 7.41 20.75
N ASP A 330 -3.23 7.61 20.46
CA ASP A 330 -4.39 7.29 21.30
C ASP A 330 -4.49 5.79 21.60
N ILE A 331 -4.44 4.95 20.57
CA ILE A 331 -4.46 3.49 20.70
C ILE A 331 -3.27 3.00 21.54
N THR A 332 -2.05 3.44 21.18
CA THR A 332 -0.84 3.05 21.92
C THR A 332 -0.90 3.42 23.40
N HIS A 333 -1.47 4.57 23.74
CA HIS A 333 -1.62 4.97 25.13
C HIS A 333 -2.69 4.16 25.86
N GLY A 334 -3.77 3.78 25.17
CA GLY A 334 -4.78 2.88 25.72
C GLY A 334 -4.17 1.53 26.14
N ILE A 335 -3.29 0.98 25.30
CA ILE A 335 -2.57 -0.28 25.58
C ILE A 335 -1.55 -0.12 26.71
N LEU A 336 -1.03 1.09 26.95
CA LEU A 336 -0.18 1.38 28.09
C LEU A 336 -0.97 1.50 29.41
N GLN A 337 -2.26 1.21 29.48
CA GLN A 337 -2.95 1.16 30.78
C GLN A 337 -2.52 -0.10 31.56
N PRO A 338 -2.47 -0.07 32.91
CA PRO A 338 -2.00 -1.20 33.73
C PRO A 338 -2.75 -2.51 33.46
N ALA A 339 -3.97 -2.42 32.94
CA ALA A 339 -4.82 -3.56 32.64
C ALA A 339 -4.38 -4.40 31.42
N TRP A 340 -3.37 -3.98 30.67
CA TRP A 340 -2.98 -4.64 29.40
C TRP A 340 -1.53 -5.12 29.36
N LEU A 341 -0.66 -4.48 30.13
CA LEU A 341 0.76 -4.78 30.16
C LEU A 341 1.18 -4.80 31.63
N GLN A 342 1.93 -5.83 32.02
CA GLN A 342 2.51 -5.90 33.36
C GLN A 342 3.50 -4.74 33.57
N ASP A 343 3.67 -4.33 34.83
CA ASP A 343 4.34 -3.08 35.21
C ASP A 343 5.75 -2.90 34.66
N ASP A 344 6.53 -3.98 34.49
CA ASP A 344 7.90 -3.91 33.99
C ASP A 344 7.97 -3.73 32.47
N ASP A 345 7.13 -4.44 31.71
CA ASP A 345 6.99 -4.23 30.26
C ASP A 345 6.43 -2.83 29.97
N GLN A 346 5.54 -2.36 30.83
CA GLN A 346 4.91 -1.07 30.67
C GLN A 346 5.92 0.09 30.66
N LYS A 347 6.96 0.01 31.48
CA LYS A 347 8.05 0.99 31.54
C LYS A 347 8.84 1.02 30.23
N LEU A 348 9.15 -0.16 29.68
CA LEU A 348 9.88 -0.30 28.42
C LEU A 348 9.05 0.23 27.25
N HIS A 349 7.78 -0.13 27.16
CA HIS A 349 6.89 0.33 26.11
C HIS A 349 6.62 1.83 26.19
N LEU A 350 6.40 2.39 27.39
CA LEU A 350 6.30 3.84 27.59
C LEU A 350 7.57 4.57 27.14
N ARG A 351 8.75 3.99 27.40
CA ARG A 351 10.04 4.52 26.92
C ARG A 351 10.11 4.52 25.39
N ASN A 352 9.78 3.40 24.75
CA ASN A 352 9.80 3.27 23.29
C ASN A 352 8.78 4.21 22.63
N TRP A 353 7.62 4.37 23.25
CA TRP A 353 6.58 5.29 22.81
C TRP A 353 7.07 6.74 22.74
N ILE A 354 7.55 7.26 23.87
CA ILE A 354 8.02 8.65 23.99
C ILE A 354 9.23 8.87 23.07
N THR A 355 10.16 7.92 23.02
CA THR A 355 11.36 8.03 22.16
C THR A 355 11.00 8.09 20.68
N ASN A 356 10.03 7.28 20.22
CA ASN A 356 9.58 7.31 18.84
C ASN A 356 8.79 8.57 18.51
N ALA A 357 7.87 9.00 19.39
CA ALA A 357 7.11 10.23 19.22
C ALA A 357 8.00 11.49 19.18
N THR A 358 9.15 11.46 19.87
CA THR A 358 10.11 12.57 19.94
C THR A 358 11.27 12.47 18.95
N ARG A 359 11.29 11.43 18.10
CA ARG A 359 12.37 11.22 17.13
C ARG A 359 12.44 12.33 16.09
N ASP A 360 11.29 12.86 15.71
CA ASP A 360 11.15 13.98 14.79
C ASP A 360 10.54 15.16 15.55
N THR A 361 11.33 16.22 15.69
CA THR A 361 10.95 17.42 16.45
C THR A 361 9.85 18.23 15.78
N ASP A 362 9.65 18.03 14.47
CA ASP A 362 8.71 18.80 13.66
C ASP A 362 7.34 18.11 13.55
N ILE A 363 7.14 16.99 14.25
CA ILE A 363 5.83 16.33 14.34
C ILE A 363 4.83 17.25 15.05
N HIS A 364 3.70 17.45 14.39
CA HIS A 364 2.52 18.06 14.98
C HIS A 364 1.57 16.99 15.49
N ILE A 365 1.29 17.01 16.80
CA ILE A 365 0.30 16.12 17.43
C ILE A 365 -1.10 16.74 17.27
N ALA A 366 -2.04 15.94 16.75
CA ALA A 366 -3.44 16.33 16.59
C ALA A 366 -4.08 16.69 17.94
N GLN A 367 -5.04 17.62 17.97
CA GLN A 367 -5.59 18.19 19.21
C GLN A 367 -6.04 17.14 20.23
N HIS A 368 -6.74 16.10 19.79
CA HIS A 368 -7.21 15.01 20.65
C HIS A 368 -6.05 14.16 21.23
N GLN A 369 -4.92 14.04 20.53
CA GLN A 369 -3.74 13.28 20.99
C GLN A 369 -2.81 14.08 21.91
N ARG A 370 -2.95 15.40 22.01
CA ARG A 370 -2.07 16.26 22.84
C ARG A 370 -2.20 15.93 24.32
N SER A 371 -3.44 15.76 24.78
CA SER A 371 -3.71 15.39 26.17
C SER A 371 -3.11 14.02 26.49
N VAL A 372 -3.30 13.05 25.59
CA VAL A 372 -2.74 11.70 25.68
C VAL A 372 -1.20 11.74 25.82
N PHE A 373 -0.53 12.51 24.96
CA PHE A 373 0.93 12.71 25.03
C PHE A 373 1.38 13.39 26.32
N GLY A 374 0.64 14.39 26.81
CA GLY A 374 0.89 15.00 28.11
C GLY A 374 0.78 14.02 29.28
N HIS A 375 -0.28 13.20 29.32
CA HIS A 375 -0.49 12.19 30.35
C HIS A 375 0.62 11.14 30.36
N ALA A 376 1.02 10.65 29.18
CA ALA A 376 2.12 9.70 29.06
C ALA A 376 3.44 10.25 29.60
N LEU A 377 3.78 11.50 29.28
CA LEU A 377 4.96 12.18 29.83
C LEU A 377 4.88 12.35 31.35
N ALA A 378 3.71 12.71 31.86
CA ALA A 378 3.49 12.86 33.29
C ALA A 378 3.61 11.52 34.03
N ARG A 379 3.13 10.43 33.41
CA ARG A 379 3.29 9.06 33.89
C ARG A 379 4.75 8.63 33.87
N ALA A 380 5.47 8.94 32.79
CA ALA A 380 6.91 8.71 32.67
C ALA A 380 7.69 9.39 33.80
N LEU A 381 7.40 10.65 34.12
CA LEU A 381 8.02 11.35 35.27
C LEU A 381 7.70 10.72 36.62
N ARG A 382 6.50 10.16 36.79
CA ARG A 382 6.10 9.47 38.02
C ARG A 382 6.82 8.12 38.16
N SER A 383 6.95 7.41 37.05
CA SER A 383 7.60 6.11 36.96
C SER A 383 9.13 6.19 37.16
N LYS A 384 9.79 5.03 37.28
CA LYS A 384 11.26 4.92 37.28
C LYS A 384 11.88 4.98 35.87
N VAL A 385 11.11 5.32 34.83
CA VAL A 385 11.62 5.39 33.44
C VAL A 385 12.57 6.58 33.30
N LYS A 386 13.85 6.28 33.00
CA LYS A 386 14.87 7.29 32.74
C LYS A 386 14.87 7.66 31.25
N PHE A 387 14.73 8.96 30.96
CA PHE A 387 14.93 9.54 29.62
C PHE A 387 16.13 10.47 29.64
N ASP A 388 16.81 10.59 28.52
CA ASP A 388 17.83 11.63 28.36
C ASP A 388 17.20 13.03 28.34
N TYR A 389 17.97 14.05 28.71
CA TYR A 389 17.50 15.43 28.72
C TYR A 389 17.02 15.90 27.33
N ARG A 390 17.57 15.32 26.26
CA ARG A 390 17.19 15.61 24.86
C ARG A 390 15.77 15.16 24.57
N THR A 391 15.38 13.96 24.99
CA THR A 391 14.03 13.41 24.81
C THR A 391 13.00 14.25 25.56
N TRP A 392 13.27 14.60 26.82
CA TRP A 392 12.41 15.51 27.59
C TRP A 392 12.22 16.86 26.89
N ARG A 393 13.32 17.47 26.46
CA ARG A 393 13.29 18.76 25.77
C ARG A 393 12.49 18.71 24.47
N ARG A 394 12.64 17.65 23.69
CA ARG A 394 11.89 17.44 22.44
C ARG A 394 10.40 17.20 22.71
N ALA A 395 10.07 16.39 23.71
CA ALA A 395 8.69 16.13 24.11
C ALA A 395 7.95 17.42 24.51
N LEU A 396 8.59 18.26 25.32
CA LEU A 396 8.05 19.57 25.70
C LEU A 396 7.87 20.50 24.51
N LEU A 397 8.82 20.55 23.57
CA LEU A 397 8.70 21.33 22.34
C LEU A 397 7.50 20.89 21.48
N ILE A 398 7.30 19.58 21.34
CA ILE A 398 6.19 19.02 20.57
C ILE A 398 4.85 19.43 21.22
N LEU A 399 4.71 19.32 22.54
CA LEU A 399 3.51 19.78 23.26
C LEU A 399 3.25 21.28 23.09
N MET A 400 4.29 22.11 23.22
CA MET A 400 4.17 23.55 23.01
C MET A 400 3.76 23.91 21.58
N ARG A 401 4.39 23.29 20.58
CA ARG A 401 4.06 23.48 19.15
C ARG A 401 2.66 23.01 18.80
N SER A 402 2.17 22.03 19.56
CA SER A 402 0.79 21.58 19.45
C SER A 402 -0.20 22.56 20.13
N GLY A 403 0.24 23.64 20.78
CA GLY A 403 -0.68 24.65 21.35
C GLY A 403 -1.37 24.21 22.64
N HIS A 404 -0.89 23.15 23.32
CA HIS A 404 -1.41 22.74 24.63
C HIS A 404 -0.47 23.25 25.74
N LEU A 405 -0.78 24.39 26.35
CA LEU A 405 0.12 25.07 27.28
C LEU A 405 0.11 24.52 28.72
N LYS A 406 -1.00 23.94 29.18
CA LYS A 406 -1.13 23.44 30.56
C LYS A 406 -0.13 22.31 30.89
N TRP A 407 0.11 21.42 29.93
CA TRP A 407 1.00 20.26 30.12
C TRP A 407 2.48 20.65 30.24
N PRO A 408 3.07 21.44 29.32
CA PRO A 408 4.45 21.90 29.42
C PRO A 408 4.79 22.55 30.76
N VAL A 409 3.89 23.38 31.31
CA VAL A 409 4.10 24.07 32.59
C VAL A 409 4.10 23.06 33.75
N SER A 410 3.08 22.21 33.85
CA SER A 410 3.03 21.19 34.91
C SER A 410 4.19 20.19 34.83
N LEU A 411 4.61 19.82 33.61
CA LEU A 411 5.77 18.94 33.41
C LEU A 411 7.08 19.64 33.79
N ALA A 412 7.24 20.92 33.48
CA ALA A 412 8.39 21.72 33.88
C ALA A 412 8.56 21.80 35.40
N GLU A 413 7.48 22.10 36.12
CA GLU A 413 7.45 22.12 37.60
C GLU A 413 7.83 20.75 38.19
N ARG A 414 7.33 19.67 37.60
CA ARG A 414 7.64 18.29 38.04
C ARG A 414 9.10 17.93 37.77
N ILE A 415 9.66 18.33 36.63
CA ILE A 415 11.08 18.11 36.31
C ILE A 415 11.97 18.88 37.31
N GLU A 416 11.64 20.14 37.58
CA GLU A 416 12.38 20.96 38.56
C GLU A 416 12.33 20.34 39.96
N LYS A 417 11.16 19.89 40.41
CA LYS A 417 11.02 19.17 41.68
C LYS A 417 11.91 17.92 41.71
N ARG A 418 11.90 17.11 40.65
CA ARG A 418 12.71 15.88 40.57
C ARG A 418 14.23 16.15 40.52
N LEU A 419 14.66 17.26 39.91
CA LEU A 419 16.05 17.71 39.96
C LEU A 419 16.44 18.16 41.37
N ARG A 420 15.58 18.90 42.07
CA ARG A 420 15.78 19.30 43.48
C ARG A 420 15.86 18.09 44.41
N ASP A 421 15.02 17.08 44.19
CA ASP A 421 15.00 15.84 44.96
C ASP A 421 16.18 14.89 44.63
N GLY A 422 17.10 15.27 43.72
CA GLY A 422 18.21 14.41 43.27
C GLY A 422 17.79 13.17 42.45
N ARG A 423 16.53 13.10 42.03
CA ARG A 423 15.97 11.96 41.24
C ARG A 423 16.22 12.10 39.74
N LEU A 424 16.62 13.28 39.29
CA LEU A 424 17.11 13.57 37.96
C LEU A 424 18.46 14.26 38.08
N GLU A 425 19.36 14.01 37.13
CA GLU A 425 20.70 14.60 37.11
C GLU A 425 20.74 15.83 36.19
N GLY A 426 21.65 16.78 36.47
CA GLY A 426 21.94 17.91 35.60
C GLY A 426 21.20 19.21 35.96
N LYS A 427 21.07 20.12 34.99
CA LYS A 427 20.45 21.45 35.18
C LYS A 427 19.13 21.52 34.43
N LEU A 428 18.16 22.24 34.99
CA LEU A 428 16.82 22.39 34.40
C LEU A 428 16.84 22.87 32.93
N GLU A 429 17.79 23.74 32.61
CA GLU A 429 18.05 24.28 31.26
C GLU A 429 18.32 23.22 30.18
N GLN A 430 18.79 22.04 30.59
CA GLN A 430 19.06 20.93 29.68
C GLN A 430 17.76 20.24 29.27
N TYR A 431 16.78 20.18 30.18
CA TYR A 431 15.50 19.48 30.00
C TYR A 431 14.43 20.37 29.38
N ILE A 432 14.48 21.67 29.64
CA ILE A 432 13.43 22.60 29.23
C ILE A 432 13.94 23.49 28.08
N PRO A 433 13.15 23.73 27.03
CA PRO A 433 13.50 24.74 26.03
C PRO A 433 13.70 26.13 26.63
N ARG A 434 14.78 26.83 26.23
CA ARG A 434 15.10 28.24 26.61
C ARG A 434 13.91 29.20 26.58
N ARG A 435 12.96 28.98 25.69
CA ARG A 435 11.75 29.81 25.54
C ARG A 435 10.77 29.72 26.72
N LEU A 436 10.81 28.65 27.51
CA LEU A 436 9.93 28.46 28.67
C LEU A 436 10.48 29.09 29.97
N TYR A 437 11.80 29.31 30.08
CA TYR A 437 12.43 29.68 31.36
C TYR A 437 13.19 31.01 31.35
N ARG A 438 13.26 31.73 30.22
CA ARG A 438 14.00 33.01 30.16
C ARG A 438 13.32 34.04 31.09
N ASN A 439 13.98 34.35 32.21
CA ASN A 439 13.70 35.45 33.14
C ASN A 439 12.44 35.32 34.02
N VAL A 440 11.98 34.11 34.35
CA VAL A 440 10.85 33.92 35.29
C VAL A 440 11.12 32.71 36.20
N PRO A 441 11.01 32.86 37.53
CA PRO A 441 11.01 31.71 38.45
C PRO A 441 9.78 30.83 38.18
N LEU A 442 9.98 29.51 38.10
CA LEU A 442 8.90 28.55 37.81
C LEU A 442 7.83 28.47 38.90
N SER A 443 8.08 29.06 40.07
CA SER A 443 7.12 29.20 41.17
C SER A 443 5.89 30.06 40.85
N HIS A 444 5.81 30.70 39.67
CA HIS A 444 4.68 31.55 39.25
C HIS A 444 3.97 31.02 37.99
N SER A 445 3.37 29.83 38.11
CA SER A 445 2.67 29.09 37.04
C SER A 445 1.65 29.92 36.24
N LYS A 446 0.87 30.78 36.90
CA LYS A 446 -0.12 31.68 36.26
C LYS A 446 0.53 32.73 35.35
N VAL A 447 1.69 33.28 35.74
CA VAL A 447 2.43 34.27 34.96
C VAL A 447 3.09 33.61 33.74
N LEU A 448 3.58 32.39 33.91
CA LEU A 448 4.20 31.60 32.85
C LEU A 448 3.18 31.22 31.76
N ILE A 449 1.96 30.81 32.16
CA ILE A 449 0.85 30.52 31.24
C ILE A 449 0.48 31.77 30.42
N LYS A 450 0.22 32.91 31.07
CA LYS A 450 -0.16 34.17 30.39
C LYS A 450 0.90 34.66 29.38
N ARG A 451 2.20 34.49 29.69
CA ARG A 451 3.28 34.88 28.77
C ARG A 451 3.45 33.90 27.61
N LEU A 452 3.22 32.60 27.83
CA LEU A 452 3.21 31.59 26.76
C LEU A 452 2.09 31.84 25.76
N GLU A 453 0.90 32.23 26.24
CA GLU A 453 -0.22 32.68 25.39
C GLU A 453 0.24 33.87 24.51
N LYS A 454 0.85 34.89 25.12
CA LYS A 454 1.39 36.07 24.40
C LYS A 454 2.54 35.73 23.42
N LEU A 455 3.37 34.74 23.74
CA LEU A 455 4.45 34.27 22.87
C LEU A 455 3.94 33.49 21.65
N LEU A 456 2.82 32.76 21.81
CA LEU A 456 2.16 32.10 20.69
C LEU A 456 1.44 33.10 19.78
N GLU A 457 0.87 34.17 20.34
CA GLU A 457 0.28 35.29 19.59
C GLU A 457 1.31 36.04 18.71
N THR A 458 2.58 36.06 19.14
CA THR A 458 3.68 36.71 18.41
C THR A 458 4.41 35.79 17.43
N MET A 459 4.05 34.51 17.36
CA MET A 459 4.55 33.62 16.31
C MET A 459 3.85 33.94 14.98
N PRO A 460 4.57 33.96 13.83
CA PRO A 460 4.02 34.40 12.54
C PRO A 460 2.71 33.67 12.19
N ALA A 461 1.69 34.44 11.78
CA ALA A 461 0.32 34.01 11.50
C ALA A 461 0.14 32.92 10.42
N LEU A 462 1.22 32.46 9.79
CA LEU A 462 1.24 31.33 8.85
C LEU A 462 0.89 29.97 9.49
N TRP A 463 0.63 29.91 10.80
CA TRP A 463 0.49 28.67 11.57
C TRP A 463 -0.88 28.48 12.23
N ARG A 464 -1.86 29.36 11.96
CA ARG A 464 -3.25 29.07 12.31
C ARG A 464 -3.77 27.92 11.44
N ILE A 465 -3.78 26.72 12.02
CA ILE A 465 -4.47 25.56 11.44
C ILE A 465 -5.95 25.95 11.28
N PRO A 466 -6.56 25.81 10.10
CA PRO A 466 -7.99 26.04 9.94
C PRO A 466 -8.73 25.10 10.90
N THR A 467 -9.50 25.68 11.81
CA THR A 467 -10.26 25.00 12.87
C THR A 467 -11.49 24.24 12.36
N LYS A 468 -11.74 24.23 11.06
CA LYS A 468 -12.92 23.59 10.47
C LYS A 468 -12.62 22.14 10.07
N SER A 469 -13.35 21.24 10.71
CA SER A 469 -13.34 19.77 10.61
C SER A 469 -13.62 19.21 9.21
N ASP A 470 -14.04 20.04 8.24
CA ASP A 470 -14.49 19.56 6.92
C ASP A 470 -13.45 19.73 5.80
N ALA A 471 -12.27 20.25 6.12
CA ALA A 471 -11.21 20.38 5.12
C ALA A 471 -10.57 19.01 4.87
N LYS A 472 -10.78 18.47 3.66
CA LYS A 472 -10.05 17.29 3.14
C LYS A 472 -8.58 17.36 3.60
N PRO A 473 -8.04 16.26 4.16
CA PRO A 473 -6.70 16.28 4.72
C PRO A 473 -5.72 16.79 3.66
N SER A 474 -4.87 17.74 4.07
CA SER A 474 -3.82 18.30 3.21
C SER A 474 -3.11 17.16 2.47
N PRO A 475 -2.84 17.28 1.15
CA PRO A 475 -2.10 16.27 0.38
C PRO A 475 -0.78 15.87 1.03
N ALA A 476 -0.16 16.75 1.83
CA ALA A 476 1.05 16.46 2.58
C ALA A 476 0.82 15.54 3.80
N VAL A 477 -0.34 15.62 4.45
CA VAL A 477 -0.73 14.75 5.57
C VAL A 477 -1.13 13.37 5.05
N VAL A 478 -1.92 13.32 3.97
CA VAL A 478 -2.23 12.07 3.25
C VAL A 478 -0.96 11.40 2.76
N LEU A 479 -0.01 12.16 2.20
CA LEU A 479 1.29 11.66 1.78
C LEU A 479 2.13 11.17 2.98
N ALA A 480 2.07 11.82 4.14
CA ALA A 480 2.82 11.42 5.34
C ALA A 480 2.27 10.15 6.01
N THR A 481 0.94 9.95 6.04
CA THR A 481 0.31 8.70 6.48
C THR A 481 0.49 7.59 5.46
N GLU A 482 0.34 7.89 4.16
CA GLU A 482 0.68 6.97 3.08
C GLU A 482 2.14 6.57 3.14
N LEU A 483 3.06 7.41 3.64
CA LEU A 483 4.49 7.12 3.80
C LEU A 483 4.84 6.21 4.99
N ARG A 484 3.91 5.89 5.90
CA ARG A 484 4.13 5.04 7.11
C ARG A 484 3.80 3.55 6.98
N ARG A 485 2.95 3.14 6.01
CA ARG A 485 2.70 1.71 5.69
C ARG A 485 3.99 0.86 5.51
N PRO A 486 3.97 -0.45 5.80
CA PRO A 486 5.12 -1.33 5.62
C PRO A 486 5.70 -1.26 4.20
N MET A 487 7.02 -1.06 4.11
CA MET A 487 7.75 -0.85 2.85
C MET A 487 7.50 -1.96 1.81
N VAL A 488 7.24 -3.19 2.28
CA VAL A 488 6.99 -4.38 1.46
C VAL A 488 5.65 -4.31 0.72
N GLN A 489 4.60 -3.76 1.32
CA GLN A 489 3.28 -3.61 0.68
C GLN A 489 3.31 -2.55 -0.43
N ARG A 490 4.18 -1.54 -0.32
CA ARG A 490 4.31 -0.49 -1.36
C ARG A 490 5.16 -0.87 -2.54
N ILE A 491 6.19 -1.69 -2.32
CA ILE A 491 7.04 -2.24 -3.40
C ILE A 491 6.20 -3.08 -4.38
N ARG A 492 5.01 -3.54 -3.95
CA ARG A 492 4.09 -4.35 -4.77
C ARG A 492 3.07 -3.53 -5.57
N GLN A 493 2.96 -2.21 -5.41
CA GLN A 493 2.04 -1.41 -6.23
C GLN A 493 2.70 -1.04 -7.57
N PRO A 494 2.31 -1.63 -8.72
CA PRO A 494 3.12 -1.58 -9.94
C PRO A 494 3.29 -0.19 -10.57
N ASN A 495 2.44 0.80 -10.24
CA ASN A 495 2.29 2.01 -11.07
C ASN A 495 2.40 3.36 -10.33
N ARG A 496 3.19 3.45 -9.25
CA ARG A 496 3.41 4.75 -8.56
C ARG A 496 4.89 5.17 -8.55
N PRO A 497 5.39 5.83 -9.63
CA PRO A 497 6.76 6.33 -9.73
C PRO A 497 7.20 7.16 -8.52
N LEU A 498 6.29 7.94 -7.94
CA LEU A 498 6.58 8.75 -6.74
C LEU A 498 7.01 7.90 -5.53
N ILE A 499 6.32 6.78 -5.29
CA ILE A 499 6.59 5.90 -4.15
C ILE A 499 7.91 5.16 -4.38
N HIS A 500 8.13 4.65 -5.60
CA HIS A 500 9.41 4.06 -6.00
C HIS A 500 10.57 5.04 -5.82
N ASN A 501 10.42 6.28 -6.26
CA ASN A 501 11.43 7.33 -6.12
C ASN A 501 11.78 7.65 -4.67
N LEU A 502 10.78 7.70 -3.78
CA LEU A 502 10.99 7.92 -2.35
C LEU A 502 11.74 6.76 -1.69
N VAL A 503 11.33 5.52 -1.99
CA VAL A 503 11.98 4.29 -1.50
C VAL A 503 13.42 4.24 -1.98
N LEU A 504 13.62 4.42 -3.29
CA LEU A 504 14.93 4.40 -3.92
C LEU A 504 15.82 5.50 -3.33
N THR A 505 15.34 6.75 -3.22
CA THR A 505 16.10 7.84 -2.59
C THR A 505 16.56 7.50 -1.18
N LYS A 506 15.69 6.90 -0.36
CA LYS A 506 16.04 6.52 1.01
C LYS A 506 17.11 5.43 1.03
N LEU A 507 16.94 4.37 0.25
CA LEU A 507 17.90 3.27 0.14
C LEU A 507 19.26 3.75 -0.37
N LEU A 508 19.25 4.58 -1.42
CA LEU A 508 20.46 5.16 -1.99
C LEU A 508 21.18 6.08 -1.02
N ARG A 509 20.45 6.90 -0.24
CA ARG A 509 21.06 7.72 0.80
C ARG A 509 21.78 6.86 1.84
N VAL A 510 21.15 5.78 2.31
CA VAL A 510 21.78 4.87 3.29
C VAL A 510 22.99 4.17 2.67
N ALA A 511 22.84 3.62 1.45
CA ALA A 511 23.92 2.95 0.73
C ALA A 511 25.11 3.87 0.40
N SER A 512 24.87 5.18 0.34
CA SER A 512 25.87 6.17 -0.04
C SER A 512 26.62 6.83 1.13
N ARG A 513 26.28 6.48 2.38
CA ARG A 513 27.06 6.92 3.55
C ARG A 513 28.36 6.14 3.62
N THR A 514 29.46 6.82 3.91
CA THR A 514 30.76 6.22 4.22
C THR A 514 30.59 5.19 5.34
N GLY A 515 30.99 3.94 5.10
CA GLY A 515 30.79 2.82 6.04
C GLY A 515 29.45 2.07 5.91
N SER A 516 28.64 2.35 4.87
CA SER A 516 27.47 1.54 4.55
C SER A 516 27.87 0.07 4.36
N ARG A 517 27.25 -0.83 5.13
CA ARG A 517 27.44 -2.28 5.01
C ARG A 517 27.18 -2.74 3.57
N LEU A 518 28.02 -3.65 3.06
CA LEU A 518 27.90 -4.33 1.75
C LEU A 518 26.45 -4.75 1.43
N HIS A 519 25.70 -5.18 2.45
CA HIS A 519 24.32 -5.60 2.32
C HIS A 519 23.35 -4.50 1.84
N THR A 520 23.51 -3.25 2.30
CA THR A 520 22.65 -2.13 1.86
C THR A 520 22.91 -1.79 0.40
N THR A 521 24.18 -1.85 -0.01
CA THR A 521 24.61 -1.63 -1.39
C THR A 521 24.09 -2.74 -2.31
N ARG A 522 24.16 -4.02 -1.87
CA ARG A 522 23.57 -5.16 -2.58
C ARG A 522 22.05 -5.05 -2.70
N LEU A 523 21.36 -4.66 -1.63
CA LEU A 523 19.90 -4.47 -1.64
C LEU A 523 19.48 -3.34 -2.59
N ALA A 524 20.20 -2.22 -2.55
CA ALA A 524 19.93 -1.11 -3.45
C ALA A 524 20.18 -1.55 -4.91
N ARG A 525 21.28 -2.25 -5.21
CA ARG A 525 21.52 -2.87 -6.54
C ARG A 525 20.40 -3.82 -6.95
N ALA A 526 19.94 -4.71 -6.08
CA ALA A 526 18.85 -5.64 -6.38
C ALA A 526 17.54 -4.90 -6.68
N MET A 527 17.24 -3.80 -5.98
CA MET A 527 16.09 -2.96 -6.32
C MET A 527 16.27 -2.20 -7.63
N LEU A 528 17.48 -1.73 -7.95
CA LEU A 528 17.78 -1.12 -9.26
C LEU A 528 17.51 -2.12 -10.38
N VAL A 529 17.95 -3.37 -10.24
CA VAL A 529 17.68 -4.46 -11.19
C VAL A 529 16.17 -4.71 -11.29
N ARG A 530 15.45 -4.85 -10.17
CA ARG A 530 13.99 -5.04 -10.22
C ARG A 530 13.22 -3.90 -10.88
N VAL A 531 13.67 -2.65 -10.69
CA VAL A 531 13.05 -1.47 -11.31
C VAL A 531 13.43 -1.33 -12.79
N SER A 532 14.63 -1.75 -13.18
CA SER A 532 15.11 -1.65 -14.57
C SER A 532 14.70 -2.81 -15.47
N TRP A 533 14.26 -3.93 -14.91
CA TRP A 533 13.89 -5.15 -15.65
C TRP A 533 12.38 -5.41 -15.73
N GLY A 534 11.55 -4.60 -15.07
CA GLY A 534 10.09 -4.65 -15.22
C GLY A 534 9.59 -3.71 -16.31
N GLN A 535 8.34 -3.89 -16.79
CA GLN A 535 7.59 -2.92 -17.63
C GLN A 535 7.30 -1.57 -16.91
N ALA A 536 8.02 -1.26 -15.83
CA ALA A 536 7.81 -0.05 -15.07
C ALA A 536 8.19 1.16 -15.93
N VAL A 537 7.22 2.05 -16.14
CA VAL A 537 7.49 3.35 -16.79
C VAL A 537 8.45 4.14 -15.91
N VAL A 538 9.72 4.20 -16.31
CA VAL A 538 10.77 4.91 -15.59
C VAL A 538 10.60 6.40 -15.83
N ASP A 539 10.19 7.14 -14.80
CA ASP A 539 10.12 8.60 -14.89
C ASP A 539 11.53 9.23 -14.85
N PRO A 540 11.71 10.47 -15.36
CA PRO A 540 13.03 11.12 -15.35
C PRO A 540 13.67 11.27 -13.95
N ILE A 541 12.86 11.24 -12.88
CA ILE A 541 13.36 11.25 -11.50
C ILE A 541 14.02 9.91 -11.17
N THR A 542 13.33 8.81 -11.49
CA THR A 542 13.83 7.46 -11.30
C THR A 542 15.15 7.33 -12.05
N THR A 543 15.18 7.67 -13.34
CA THR A 543 16.41 7.65 -14.17
C THR A 543 17.56 8.41 -13.50
N ASN A 544 17.32 9.63 -13.01
CA ASN A 544 18.34 10.41 -12.33
C ASN A 544 18.86 9.74 -11.05
N LEU A 545 17.97 9.12 -10.26
CA LEU A 545 18.36 8.39 -9.06
C LEU A 545 19.16 7.12 -9.40
N LEU A 546 18.73 6.35 -10.41
CA LEU A 546 19.45 5.16 -10.88
C LEU A 546 20.87 5.54 -11.33
N LEU A 547 20.98 6.56 -12.20
CA LEU A 547 22.26 7.06 -12.72
C LEU A 547 23.17 7.60 -11.63
N GLN A 548 22.63 8.38 -10.69
CA GLN A 548 23.41 8.88 -9.56
C GLN A 548 24.04 7.74 -8.76
N SER A 549 23.36 6.60 -8.68
CA SER A 549 23.82 5.43 -7.94
C SER A 549 24.92 4.71 -8.69
N VAL A 550 24.66 4.39 -9.96
CA VAL A 550 25.59 3.69 -10.85
C VAL A 550 26.90 4.48 -10.98
N LEU A 551 26.82 5.76 -11.36
CA LEU A 551 27.99 6.64 -11.57
C LEU A 551 28.69 7.08 -10.27
N ARG A 552 28.12 6.77 -9.10
CA ARG A 552 28.77 7.04 -7.80
C ARG A 552 29.45 5.81 -7.24
N TRP A 553 28.87 4.62 -7.43
CA TRP A 553 29.41 3.39 -6.88
C TRP A 553 30.48 2.74 -7.75
N ASP A 554 30.35 2.87 -9.06
CA ASP A 554 31.27 2.25 -9.98
C ASP A 554 32.23 3.27 -10.59
N ARG A 555 33.47 3.25 -10.08
CA ARG A 555 34.56 4.08 -10.63
C ARG A 555 35.18 3.48 -11.88
N SER A 556 34.85 2.22 -12.21
CA SER A 556 35.42 1.49 -13.34
C SER A 556 34.69 1.74 -14.66
N ILE A 557 33.59 2.52 -14.64
CA ILE A 557 32.87 2.88 -15.87
C ILE A 557 33.80 3.71 -16.76
N SER A 558 34.12 3.17 -17.92
CA SER A 558 35.00 3.83 -18.88
C SER A 558 34.41 5.14 -19.39
N ILE A 559 35.28 6.10 -19.71
CA ILE A 559 34.86 7.40 -20.28
C ILE A 559 33.99 7.22 -21.54
N PRO A 560 34.32 6.32 -22.50
CA PRO A 560 33.46 6.05 -23.65
C PRO A 560 32.05 5.54 -23.28
N ALA A 561 31.95 4.66 -22.27
CA ALA A 561 30.67 4.15 -21.79
C ALA A 561 29.83 5.27 -21.14
N MET A 562 30.45 6.17 -20.37
CA MET A 562 29.76 7.34 -19.81
C MET A 562 29.24 8.30 -20.88
N LYS A 563 30.00 8.55 -21.95
CA LYS A 563 29.58 9.37 -23.09
C LYS A 563 28.38 8.74 -23.82
N THR A 564 28.48 7.45 -24.10
CA THR A 564 27.39 6.65 -24.72
C THR A 564 26.12 6.67 -23.88
N LEU A 565 26.25 6.47 -22.57
CA LEU A 565 25.13 6.51 -21.65
C LEU A 565 24.49 7.91 -21.58
N PHE A 566 25.31 8.96 -21.56
CA PHE A 566 24.82 10.33 -21.56
C PHE A 566 24.01 10.62 -22.83
N ASP A 567 24.59 10.35 -24.00
CA ASP A 567 23.96 10.67 -25.29
C ASP A 567 22.62 9.93 -25.46
N ARG A 568 22.56 8.64 -25.10
CA ARG A 568 21.30 7.86 -25.12
C ARG A 568 20.20 8.48 -24.27
N ILE A 569 20.55 9.01 -23.10
CA ILE A 569 19.56 9.59 -22.18
C ILE A 569 19.23 11.02 -22.59
N PHE A 570 20.20 11.75 -23.12
CA PHE A 570 20.03 13.12 -23.57
C PHE A 570 19.07 13.22 -24.75
N VAL A 571 19.18 12.30 -25.73
CA VAL A 571 18.32 12.21 -26.93
C VAL A 571 16.86 11.90 -26.58
N LEU A 572 16.56 11.42 -25.36
CA LEU A 572 15.20 11.24 -24.83
C LEU A 572 14.49 12.58 -24.48
N GLY A 573 14.83 13.70 -25.12
CA GLY A 573 14.11 14.97 -24.95
C GLY A 573 14.53 15.80 -23.74
N TYR A 574 15.79 15.69 -23.29
CA TYR A 574 16.34 16.62 -22.31
C TYR A 574 16.65 17.99 -22.96
N PRO A 575 16.51 19.13 -22.25
CA PRO A 575 16.73 20.47 -22.80
C PRO A 575 18.10 20.64 -23.48
N GLY A 576 18.09 21.02 -24.75
CA GLY A 576 19.29 21.16 -25.58
C GLY A 576 19.54 19.99 -26.53
N SER A 577 18.86 18.85 -26.36
CA SER A 577 18.97 17.68 -27.25
C SER A 577 18.58 17.99 -28.70
N GLU A 578 17.66 18.93 -28.91
CA GLU A 578 17.24 19.43 -30.22
C GLU A 578 18.41 19.94 -31.08
N ARG A 579 19.48 20.45 -30.45
CA ARG A 579 20.68 20.95 -31.16
C ARG A 579 21.71 19.86 -31.47
N TYR A 580 21.51 18.65 -30.92
CA TYR A 580 22.46 17.55 -30.97
C TYR A 580 21.70 16.22 -31.19
N PRO A 581 21.19 15.98 -32.40
CA PRO A 581 20.38 14.80 -32.71
C PRO A 581 21.14 13.49 -32.45
N ASP A 582 22.45 13.48 -32.66
CA ASP A 582 23.34 12.32 -32.43
C ASP A 582 23.93 12.28 -31.00
N GLY A 583 23.38 13.09 -30.09
CA GLY A 583 23.92 13.28 -28.75
C GLY A 583 25.03 14.33 -28.68
N LEU A 584 25.36 14.77 -27.46
CA LEU A 584 26.37 15.81 -27.22
C LEU A 584 27.79 15.33 -27.58
N PHE A 585 28.05 14.04 -27.43
CA PHE A 585 29.35 13.44 -27.70
C PHE A 585 29.41 12.67 -29.02
N GLY A 586 28.31 12.64 -29.80
CA GLY A 586 28.24 11.93 -31.09
C GLY A 586 28.32 10.41 -30.97
N THR A 587 28.01 9.86 -29.79
CA THR A 587 28.11 8.40 -29.54
C THR A 587 26.80 7.65 -29.81
N PHE A 588 25.71 8.37 -30.11
CA PHE A 588 24.38 7.78 -30.32
C PHE A 588 24.19 7.15 -31.70
N SER A 589 24.83 7.70 -32.74
CA SER A 589 24.72 7.28 -34.16
C SER A 589 25.06 5.81 -34.41
N ASN A 590 25.82 5.18 -33.51
CA ASN A 590 26.19 3.76 -33.61
C ASN A 590 25.14 2.80 -33.02
N SER A 591 23.99 3.27 -32.52
CA SER A 591 22.98 2.41 -31.88
C SER A 591 21.76 2.16 -32.77
N LYS A 592 21.44 0.88 -33.04
CA LYS A 592 20.25 0.47 -33.81
C LYS A 592 18.92 0.73 -33.09
N ILE A 593 18.96 1.14 -31.82
CA ILE A 593 17.77 1.31 -30.97
C ILE A 593 17.31 2.76 -31.09
N LYS A 594 16.15 3.00 -31.72
CA LYS A 594 15.50 4.31 -31.71
C LYS A 594 14.82 4.52 -30.35
N PRO A 595 15.31 5.40 -29.48
CA PRO A 595 14.68 5.67 -28.19
C PRO A 595 13.31 6.30 -28.43
N GLN A 596 12.28 5.76 -27.79
CA GLN A 596 11.00 6.44 -27.72
C GLN A 596 11.11 7.61 -26.74
N PRO A 597 10.77 8.85 -27.15
CA PRO A 597 10.78 9.98 -26.24
C PRO A 597 9.82 9.72 -25.07
N PRO A 598 10.15 10.14 -23.85
CA PRO A 598 9.26 10.00 -22.71
C PRO A 598 7.95 10.72 -23.03
N GLY A 599 6.80 10.06 -22.81
CA GLY A 599 5.47 10.63 -23.10
C GLY A 599 5.13 11.90 -22.32
N ARG A 600 6.03 12.40 -21.45
CA ARG A 600 5.90 13.67 -20.72
C ARG A 600 7.14 14.53 -20.92
N SER A 601 6.94 15.82 -21.17
CA SER A 601 8.05 16.77 -21.32
C SER A 601 8.94 16.84 -20.07
N VAL A 602 10.24 16.73 -20.25
CA VAL A 602 11.22 16.77 -19.17
C VAL A 602 11.30 18.19 -18.60
N HIS A 603 10.93 18.36 -17.33
CA HIS A 603 11.07 19.65 -16.63
C HIS A 603 12.55 20.07 -16.46
N PRO A 604 12.99 21.24 -16.97
CA PRO A 604 14.41 21.64 -16.96
C PRO A 604 15.03 21.69 -15.56
N ALA A 605 14.36 22.37 -14.62
CA ALA A 605 14.87 22.52 -13.24
C ALA A 605 14.87 21.22 -12.44
N ARG A 606 13.80 20.41 -12.55
CA ARG A 606 13.56 19.24 -11.69
C ARG A 606 14.27 17.99 -12.19
N HIS A 607 14.48 17.85 -13.50
CA HIS A 607 14.98 16.61 -14.10
C HIS A 607 16.28 16.83 -14.87
N ALA A 608 16.38 17.85 -15.73
CA ALA A 608 17.59 18.05 -16.53
C ALA A 608 18.79 18.53 -15.71
N ARG A 609 18.58 19.52 -14.84
CA ARG A 609 19.67 20.07 -14.01
C ARG A 609 20.32 19.03 -13.09
N PRO A 610 19.57 18.17 -12.37
CA PRO A 610 20.18 17.06 -11.63
C PRO A 610 20.95 16.10 -12.53
N LEU A 611 20.40 15.71 -13.68
CA LEU A 611 21.09 14.82 -14.64
C LEU A 611 22.45 15.38 -15.04
N TYR A 612 22.49 16.63 -15.53
CA TYR A 612 23.73 17.25 -15.99
C TYR A 612 24.75 17.38 -14.86
N LYS A 613 24.32 17.74 -13.65
CA LYS A 613 25.20 17.79 -12.47
C LYS A 613 25.78 16.42 -12.10
N ILE A 614 25.01 15.34 -12.25
CA ILE A 614 25.49 13.98 -11.99
C ILE A 614 26.64 13.64 -12.95
N PHE A 615 26.44 13.86 -14.25
CA PHE A 615 27.47 13.57 -15.26
C PHE A 615 28.68 14.49 -15.18
N ILE A 616 28.50 15.80 -14.91
CA ILE A 616 29.62 16.73 -14.66
C ILE A 616 30.53 16.18 -13.56
N ARG A 617 29.93 15.75 -12.44
CA ARG A 617 30.69 15.16 -11.33
C ARG A 617 31.30 13.81 -11.67
N ALA A 618 30.68 13.03 -12.56
CA ALA A 618 31.20 11.73 -12.97
C ALA A 618 32.42 11.90 -13.89
N PHE A 619 32.32 12.74 -14.92
CA PHE A 619 33.43 13.05 -15.81
C PHE A 619 34.60 13.72 -15.08
N ALA A 620 34.33 14.69 -14.20
CA ALA A 620 35.36 15.31 -13.37
C ALA A 620 36.09 14.29 -12.47
N ARG A 621 35.34 13.32 -11.90
CA ARG A 621 35.94 12.24 -11.09
C ARG A 621 36.77 11.25 -11.91
N ALA A 622 36.44 11.07 -13.19
CA ALA A 622 37.20 10.24 -14.13
C ALA A 622 38.34 10.99 -14.84
N GLY A 623 38.54 12.28 -14.56
CA GLY A 623 39.59 13.11 -15.16
C GLY A 623 39.26 13.73 -16.52
N ASP A 624 38.06 13.52 -17.08
CA ASP A 624 37.64 14.13 -18.37
C ASP A 624 37.01 15.51 -18.14
N TRP A 625 37.86 16.49 -17.87
CA TRP A 625 37.45 17.88 -17.63
C TRP A 625 36.80 18.54 -18.85
N MET A 626 37.19 18.12 -20.06
CA MET A 626 36.63 18.66 -21.30
C MET A 626 35.16 18.27 -21.47
N SER A 627 34.82 17.01 -21.23
CA SER A 627 33.42 16.55 -21.24
C SER A 627 32.60 17.19 -20.14
N ALA A 628 33.17 17.36 -18.94
CA ALA A 628 32.52 18.08 -17.86
C ALA A 628 32.22 19.55 -18.24
N LYS A 629 33.16 20.24 -18.89
CA LYS A 629 32.99 21.63 -19.36
C LYS A 629 31.89 21.76 -20.42
N LYS A 630 31.80 20.83 -21.37
CA LYS A 630 30.70 20.78 -22.36
C LYS A 630 29.32 20.69 -21.68
N LEU A 631 29.19 19.83 -20.66
CA LEU A 631 27.95 19.69 -19.89
C LEU A 631 27.59 20.92 -19.06
N VAL A 632 28.58 21.70 -18.60
CA VAL A 632 28.33 22.99 -17.95
C VAL A 632 27.65 23.97 -18.93
N GLY A 633 28.03 23.92 -20.21
CA GLY A 633 27.31 24.65 -21.28
C GLY A 633 25.83 24.28 -21.34
N LEU A 634 25.50 22.98 -21.26
CA LEU A 634 24.10 22.53 -21.24
C LEU A 634 23.32 22.94 -19.97
N LEU A 635 24.00 23.13 -18.83
CA LEU A 635 23.35 23.68 -17.63
C LEU A 635 22.83 25.11 -17.84
N ILE A 636 23.52 25.91 -18.65
CA ILE A 636 23.10 27.26 -19.01
C ILE A 636 21.84 27.18 -19.88
N VAL A 637 21.84 26.32 -20.91
CA VAL A 637 20.67 26.07 -21.77
C VAL A 637 19.46 25.60 -20.95
N ALA A 638 19.65 24.68 -19.99
CA ALA A 638 18.56 24.24 -19.12
C ALA A 638 18.02 25.37 -18.20
N LYS A 639 18.89 26.28 -17.75
CA LYS A 639 18.49 27.45 -16.96
C LYS A 639 17.69 28.45 -17.80
N GLU A 640 18.09 28.68 -19.04
CA GLU A 640 17.36 29.52 -20.00
C GLU A 640 15.98 28.93 -20.31
N ALA A 641 15.89 27.62 -20.56
CA ALA A 641 14.63 26.92 -20.77
C ALA A 641 13.70 27.01 -19.54
N GLU A 642 14.25 26.98 -18.32
CA GLU A 642 13.48 27.21 -17.10
C GLU A 642 12.92 28.64 -17.04
N ILE A 643 13.74 29.65 -17.35
CA ILE A 643 13.32 31.06 -17.38
C ILE A 643 12.24 31.26 -18.45
N ALA A 644 12.42 30.70 -19.64
CA ALA A 644 11.44 30.76 -20.72
C ALA A 644 10.10 30.15 -20.31
N ARG A 645 10.10 28.97 -19.67
CA ARG A 645 8.89 28.35 -19.11
C ARG A 645 8.23 29.20 -18.04
N LYS A 646 8.99 29.78 -17.10
CA LYS A 646 8.44 30.70 -16.08
C LYS A 646 7.80 31.92 -16.73
N ARG A 647 8.45 32.53 -17.72
CA ARG A 647 7.90 33.66 -18.49
C ARG A 647 6.65 33.28 -19.27
N ALA A 648 6.58 32.06 -19.84
CA ALA A 648 5.39 31.57 -20.50
C ALA A 648 4.22 31.37 -19.52
N TYR A 649 4.49 30.75 -18.37
CA TYR A 649 3.52 30.57 -17.30
C TYR A 649 3.04 31.92 -16.72
N GLU A 650 3.93 32.90 -16.55
CA GLU A 650 3.55 34.25 -16.13
C GLU A 650 2.71 34.96 -17.17
N ARG A 651 3.02 34.81 -18.47
CA ARG A 651 2.19 35.32 -19.57
C ARG A 651 0.80 34.70 -19.55
N GLU A 652 0.70 33.38 -19.37
CA GLU A 652 -0.57 32.65 -19.26
C GLU A 652 -1.35 33.05 -18.00
N ARG A 653 -0.67 33.25 -16.87
CA ARG A 653 -1.29 33.74 -15.65
C ARG A 653 -1.81 35.17 -15.81
N ARG A 654 -1.06 36.04 -16.51
CA ARG A 654 -1.49 37.40 -16.85
C ARG A 654 -2.65 37.42 -17.84
N SER A 655 -2.64 36.55 -18.85
CA SER A 655 -3.76 36.41 -19.79
C SER A 655 -5.01 35.86 -19.10
N GLY A 656 -4.86 34.90 -18.18
CA GLY A 656 -5.96 34.42 -17.34
C GLY A 656 -6.50 35.47 -16.37
N ALA A 657 -5.64 36.28 -15.77
CA ALA A 657 -6.04 37.39 -14.89
C ALA A 657 -6.77 38.49 -15.68
N THR A 658 -6.25 38.88 -16.84
CA THR A 658 -6.89 39.85 -17.74
C THR A 658 -8.19 39.31 -18.32
N TYR A 659 -8.28 38.02 -18.66
CA TYR A 659 -9.53 37.37 -19.05
C TYR A 659 -10.57 37.41 -17.92
N ARG A 660 -10.17 37.10 -16.68
CA ARG A 660 -11.06 37.20 -15.51
C ARG A 660 -11.51 38.64 -15.25
N ALA A 661 -10.62 39.62 -15.42
CA ALA A 661 -10.93 41.03 -15.29
C ALA A 661 -11.91 41.50 -16.37
N ARG A 662 -11.66 41.19 -17.65
CA ARG A 662 -12.57 41.49 -18.77
C ARG A 662 -13.92 40.78 -18.61
N THR A 663 -13.92 39.54 -18.15
CA THR A 663 -15.14 38.80 -17.86
C THR A 663 -15.93 39.47 -16.74
N ARG A 664 -15.24 39.91 -15.68
CA ARG A 664 -15.86 40.67 -14.59
C ARG A 664 -16.47 41.96 -15.11
N GLU A 665 -15.73 42.73 -15.91
CA GLU A 665 -16.19 43.98 -16.51
C GLU A 665 -17.44 43.76 -17.39
N ARG A 666 -17.45 42.72 -18.23
CA ARG A 666 -18.62 42.33 -19.03
C ARG A 666 -19.82 41.98 -18.15
N LEU A 667 -19.61 41.21 -17.08
CA LEU A 667 -20.67 40.85 -16.14
C LEU A 667 -21.20 42.07 -15.39
N LEU A 668 -20.33 43.00 -14.99
CA LEU A 668 -20.75 44.25 -14.33
C LEU A 668 -21.54 45.16 -15.27
N ARG A 669 -21.23 45.18 -16.58
CA ARG A 669 -22.01 45.91 -17.59
C ARG A 669 -23.39 45.30 -17.85
N ALA A 670 -23.56 44.00 -17.59
CA ALA A 670 -24.82 43.30 -17.74
C ALA A 670 -25.74 43.43 -16.50
N ILE A 671 -25.31 44.16 -15.46
CA ILE A 671 -26.14 44.45 -14.30
C ILE A 671 -27.25 45.43 -14.69
N PRO A 672 -28.53 45.20 -14.31
CA PRO A 672 -29.63 46.11 -14.57
C PRO A 672 -29.35 47.54 -14.08
N ARG A 673 -29.70 48.54 -14.90
CA ARG A 673 -29.56 49.96 -14.51
C ARG A 673 -30.47 50.23 -13.30
N GLY A 674 -29.90 50.74 -12.21
CA GLY A 674 -30.63 51.10 -10.97
C GLY A 674 -30.27 50.28 -9.73
N THR A 675 -29.55 49.15 -9.85
CA THR A 675 -29.07 48.43 -8.66
C THR A 675 -27.82 49.07 -8.07
N ASP A 676 -27.74 49.15 -6.73
CA ASP A 676 -26.58 49.69 -6.01
C ASP A 676 -25.29 48.89 -6.34
N PRO A 677 -24.24 49.54 -6.87
CA PRO A 677 -22.96 48.90 -7.18
C PRO A 677 -22.33 48.15 -6.00
N LYS A 678 -22.54 48.63 -4.76
CA LYS A 678 -21.95 48.04 -3.54
C LYS A 678 -22.39 46.61 -3.30
N ILE A 679 -23.59 46.22 -3.77
CA ILE A 679 -24.12 44.86 -3.61
C ILE A 679 -23.30 43.83 -4.40
N TRP A 680 -22.55 44.27 -5.42
CA TRP A 680 -21.76 43.44 -6.33
C TRP A 680 -20.27 43.44 -6.01
N GLU A 681 -19.82 44.32 -5.11
CA GLU A 681 -18.46 44.33 -4.60
C GLU A 681 -18.17 43.07 -3.78
N GLY A 682 -16.97 42.49 -3.94
CA GLY A 682 -16.57 41.27 -3.25
C GLY A 682 -17.12 39.95 -3.81
N LEU A 683 -18.13 39.97 -4.70
CA LEU A 683 -18.64 38.75 -5.34
C LEU A 683 -17.67 38.20 -6.40
N THR A 684 -17.58 36.88 -6.50
CA THR A 684 -16.82 36.18 -7.57
C THR A 684 -17.57 36.23 -8.91
N ASN A 685 -16.86 36.08 -10.03
CA ASN A 685 -17.49 36.09 -11.38
C ASN A 685 -18.61 35.04 -11.53
N LYS A 686 -18.51 33.90 -10.82
CA LYS A 686 -19.56 32.89 -10.79
C LYS A 686 -20.81 33.41 -10.07
N GLN A 687 -20.64 33.97 -8.87
CA GLN A 687 -21.75 34.56 -8.10
C GLN A 687 -22.44 35.70 -8.83
N ILE A 688 -21.69 36.56 -9.54
CA ILE A 688 -22.28 37.64 -10.35
C ILE A 688 -23.15 37.03 -11.46
N ARG A 689 -22.64 36.02 -12.17
CA ARG A 689 -23.38 35.32 -13.24
C ARG A 689 -24.64 34.64 -12.72
N ASP A 690 -24.53 33.91 -11.62
CA ASP A 690 -25.66 33.18 -11.01
C ASP A 690 -26.75 34.16 -10.56
N ARG A 691 -26.38 35.32 -9.99
CA ARG A 691 -27.33 36.37 -9.60
C ARG A 691 -27.98 37.07 -10.80
N ILE A 692 -27.24 37.33 -11.88
CA ILE A 692 -27.83 37.89 -13.11
C ILE A 692 -28.83 36.90 -13.70
N ALA A 693 -28.50 35.61 -13.74
CA ALA A 693 -29.40 34.57 -14.23
C ALA A 693 -30.67 34.45 -13.38
N GLN A 694 -30.54 34.54 -12.06
CA GLN A 694 -31.68 34.56 -11.13
C GLN A 694 -32.54 35.82 -11.32
N GLY A 695 -31.93 37.00 -11.41
CA GLY A 695 -32.66 38.26 -11.60
C GLY A 695 -33.38 38.36 -12.95
N SER A 696 -32.80 37.77 -14.01
CA SER A 696 -33.43 37.70 -15.33
C SER A 696 -34.70 36.84 -15.30
N PHE A 697 -34.74 35.80 -14.48
CA PHE A 697 -35.92 34.94 -14.32
C PHE A 697 -37.10 35.66 -13.67
N TYR A 698 -36.81 36.54 -12.70
CA TYR A 698 -37.84 37.33 -12.01
C TYR A 698 -38.39 38.47 -12.87
N PHE A 699 -37.58 39.04 -13.77
CA PHE A 699 -38.04 40.13 -14.66
C PHE A 699 -38.96 39.63 -15.79
N THR A 700 -38.72 38.43 -16.33
CA THR A 700 -39.63 37.81 -17.31
C THR A 700 -40.93 37.34 -16.67
N ALA A 701 -40.89 36.76 -15.46
CA ALA A 701 -42.10 36.32 -14.77
C ALA A 701 -43.03 37.49 -14.40
N PHE A 702 -42.48 38.66 -14.06
CA PHE A 702 -43.29 39.85 -13.76
C PHE A 702 -43.84 40.56 -15.01
N GLN A 703 -43.24 40.39 -16.20
CA GLN A 703 -43.81 40.96 -17.42
C GLN A 703 -45.04 40.19 -17.91
N ASP A 704 -45.08 38.87 -17.70
CA ASP A 704 -46.25 38.05 -18.08
C ASP A 704 -47.43 38.30 -17.13
N ASP A 705 -47.19 38.47 -15.81
CA ASP A 705 -48.28 38.75 -14.86
C ASP A 705 -48.87 40.18 -14.97
N VAL A 706 -48.11 41.16 -15.46
CA VAL A 706 -48.62 42.52 -15.67
C VAL A 706 -49.40 42.65 -17.00
N PHE A 707 -49.13 41.80 -17.98
CA PHE A 707 -49.93 41.76 -19.22
C PHE A 707 -51.28 41.06 -19.07
N TYR A 708 -51.48 40.26 -18.01
CA TYR A 708 -52.78 39.63 -17.71
C TYR A 708 -53.64 40.40 -16.70
N SER A 709 -53.24 41.60 -16.25
CA SER A 709 -54.04 42.43 -15.33
C SER A 709 -54.55 43.76 -15.92
N ILE A 710 -54.43 43.97 -17.23
CA ILE A 710 -55.15 45.02 -17.96
C ILE A 710 -55.72 44.37 -19.23
N GLY A 711 -56.95 43.86 -19.12
CA GLY A 711 -57.68 43.19 -20.18
C GLY A 711 -58.90 42.49 -19.63
#